data_AF-A0A444UM72-F1
#
_entry.id   AF-A0A444UM72-F1
#
_cell.length_a   1.000
_cell.length_b   1.000
_cell.length_c   1.000
_cell.angle_alpha   90.00
_cell.angle_beta   90.00
_cell.angle_gamma   90.00
#
_symmetry.space_group_name_H-M   'P 1'
#
loop_
_entity.id
_entity.type
_entity.pdbx_description
1 polymer ?
#
loop_
_entity_poly.entity_id
_entity_poly.type
_entity_poly.pdbx_seq_one_letter_code
_entity_poly.pdbx_strand_id
1 'polypeptide(L)'
;MADKETIIKIAASGKLIQCSAAIDVILLMDGSYSIGKGSFERSKHFASKVCDVLDINPDRVQIGVIQYSSKPKLEFALDAYPTREEAKEAIKNIHFRGGSTEIGRAIKHVLRKGFQGGRNEVPKIMILLTDGKSQDNIIPPAVFAKKSGITLFAVGIKHPQWKVLHSVASEPSEMYVFFAEHYDDAVNGLYTTLTQSTVCNDVPPSCYVESRNCQRTTIEAQKEYKGNHICWKGKNTGFYVKPMASICPVYGWKRVESKIHSQCHRTLCPDPCESNPCLNGGTCITESVEEFSCLCPLGYGGDKHCVPAGLVECTVDLIFLLDGSWNMGLEGFLLAKDFIKRLVQSVFDSTTKVRISVAQYGDKVNIEIPIGRYGTVWELMKDIDNIHFRGGNTFTGRALDYIAEYGFRSAQGSRMEVPHVLVVLSNSKSHDSVTLPAENAREREIFILTVGRSSRLFNEMNLITGDSRLVFTFSDPQELYGKVMELRTKICGLNTAGCYSKTLDLVFALDASHKVGRHDFRHIKGFVKNIISQFDIDADLTQIGLVIYSDKPRTVFNLDTFDSEGKMKKSLSLAPYLGGNAWTGKALQYITEDTFSAQKGARLGVQKAVVLITDGQSTDEVTTVAEQLRRHGVTVLLTGVGEAQSQTLLRIAGNPKFMIPVPTYEHLKHYEANLVHKICEGHFLQNYIPAFIVQQMDPVHVHPFEQQASAVIA
;
A
#
# COMPACT_ATOMS: atom_id res chain seq x y z
N MET A 1 6.10 40.21 -8.15
CA MET A 1 5.29 39.33 -7.29
C MET A 1 5.60 37.92 -7.76
N ALA A 2 6.39 37.17 -7.01
CA ALA A 2 6.65 35.77 -7.35
C ALA A 2 5.35 34.99 -7.19
N ASP A 3 5.03 34.19 -8.20
CA ASP A 3 3.82 33.40 -8.30
C ASP A 3 3.64 32.51 -7.06
N LYS A 4 2.40 32.41 -6.56
CA LYS A 4 2.01 31.59 -5.40
C LYS A 4 2.45 30.13 -5.58
N GLU A 5 2.57 29.67 -6.83
CA GLU A 5 3.07 28.35 -7.17
C GLU A 5 4.57 28.17 -6.86
N THR A 6 5.38 29.23 -6.93
CA THR A 6 6.81 29.18 -6.58
C THR A 6 7.02 29.14 -5.06
N ILE A 7 6.08 29.70 -4.28
CA ILE A 7 6.16 29.73 -2.81
C ILE A 7 5.76 28.37 -2.21
N ILE A 8 4.84 27.64 -2.85
CA ILE A 8 4.51 26.25 -2.47
C ILE A 8 5.65 25.29 -2.85
N LYS A 9 6.32 25.52 -3.99
CA LYS A 9 7.47 24.71 -4.43
C LYS A 9 8.75 24.89 -3.60
N ILE A 10 8.89 25.97 -2.82
CA ILE A 10 10.03 26.16 -1.88
C ILE A 10 9.80 25.44 -0.54
N ALA A 11 8.56 25.12 -0.18
CA ALA A 11 8.23 24.47 1.09
C ALA A 11 8.41 22.94 1.07
N ALA A 12 8.61 22.32 -0.10
CA ALA A 12 8.79 20.87 -0.25
C ALA A 12 10.24 20.40 0.00
N SER A 13 11.23 21.29 -0.14
CA SER A 13 12.65 21.03 0.13
C SER A 13 13.02 21.00 1.63
N GLY A 14 12.06 21.25 2.52
CA GLY A 14 12.25 21.29 3.98
C GLY A 14 11.86 20.00 4.71
N LYS A 15 11.91 18.83 4.07
CA LYS A 15 11.69 17.54 4.76
C LYS A 15 13.03 16.88 5.11
N LEU A 16 13.35 16.97 6.40
CA LEU A 16 14.37 16.23 7.18
C LEU A 16 15.80 16.29 6.64
N ILE A 17 16.60 17.20 7.20
CA ILE A 17 18.05 17.09 7.22
C ILE A 17 18.39 15.77 7.92
N GLN A 18 18.72 14.73 7.15
CA GLN A 18 19.27 13.51 7.70
C GLN A 18 20.79 13.67 7.84
N CYS A 19 21.23 13.98 9.06
CA CYS A 19 22.66 14.05 9.34
C CYS A 19 23.24 12.65 9.49
N SER A 20 24.33 12.37 8.79
CA SER A 20 25.11 11.13 8.91
C SER A 20 25.78 10.98 10.28
N ALA A 21 25.88 12.08 11.04
CA ALA A 21 26.42 12.12 12.39
C ALA A 21 25.39 12.65 13.40
N ALA A 22 25.42 12.10 14.61
CA ALA A 22 24.75 12.65 15.77
C ALA A 22 25.25 14.08 16.05
N ILE A 23 24.36 15.05 16.23
CA ILE A 23 24.72 16.45 16.51
C ILE A 23 23.93 17.05 17.68
N ASP A 24 24.57 17.94 18.41
CA ASP A 24 23.95 18.66 19.52
C ASP A 24 23.80 20.14 19.19
N VAL A 25 22.56 20.64 19.25
CA VAL A 25 22.21 22.01 18.85
C VAL A 25 21.68 22.80 20.04
N ILE A 26 22.36 23.89 20.41
CA ILE A 26 21.83 24.85 21.40
C ILE A 26 21.37 26.13 20.71
N LEU A 27 20.11 26.49 20.97
CA LEU A 27 19.53 27.78 20.58
C LEU A 27 19.73 28.80 21.70
N LEU A 28 20.48 29.87 21.41
CA LEU A 28 20.60 31.04 22.27
C LEU A 28 19.55 32.07 21.86
N MET A 29 18.47 32.16 22.62
CA MET A 29 17.34 33.04 22.34
C MET A 29 17.40 34.35 23.12
N ASP A 30 17.50 35.48 22.41
CA ASP A 30 17.46 36.81 23.01
C ASP A 30 16.04 37.13 23.53
N GLY A 31 15.90 37.21 24.85
CA GLY A 31 14.68 37.60 25.55
C GLY A 31 14.75 39.01 26.15
N SER A 32 15.67 39.86 25.69
CA SER A 32 15.90 41.21 26.25
C SER A 32 14.83 42.24 25.85
N TYR A 33 14.87 43.45 26.41
CA TYR A 33 13.94 44.50 26.03
C TYR A 33 14.20 45.07 24.62
N SER A 34 15.39 44.91 24.03
CA SER A 34 15.71 45.45 22.69
C SER A 34 14.89 44.77 21.59
N ILE A 35 14.74 43.45 21.67
CA ILE A 35 13.98 42.66 20.70
C ILE A 35 12.46 42.93 20.84
N GLY A 36 11.98 43.02 22.09
CA GLY A 36 10.57 43.17 22.45
C GLY A 36 9.73 41.91 22.23
N LYS A 37 8.56 41.83 22.89
CA LYS A 37 7.66 40.64 22.88
C LYS A 37 7.34 40.12 21.48
N GLY A 38 6.94 40.99 20.55
CA GLY A 38 6.55 40.57 19.20
C GLY A 38 7.72 40.00 18.36
N SER A 39 8.95 40.46 18.59
CA SER A 39 10.11 39.90 17.89
C SER A 39 10.66 38.66 18.60
N PHE A 40 10.41 38.51 19.90
CA PHE A 40 10.65 37.26 20.61
C PHE A 40 9.77 36.12 20.06
N GLU A 41 8.49 36.40 19.75
CA GLU A 41 7.62 35.44 19.06
C GLU A 41 8.18 35.04 17.69
N ARG A 42 8.77 35.97 16.93
CA ARG A 42 9.49 35.63 15.69
C ARG A 42 10.68 34.71 15.92
N SER A 43 11.39 34.89 17.04
CA SER A 43 12.51 34.03 17.42
C SER A 43 12.03 32.61 17.76
N LYS A 44 10.90 32.48 18.48
CA LYS A 44 10.24 31.17 18.72
C LYS A 44 9.76 30.52 17.44
N HIS A 45 9.21 31.32 16.52
CA HIS A 45 8.77 30.82 15.22
C HIS A 45 9.95 30.27 14.41
N PHE A 46 11.06 31.01 14.33
CA PHE A 46 12.28 30.54 13.67
C PHE A 46 12.82 29.27 14.33
N ALA A 47 12.93 29.24 15.66
CA ALA A 47 13.35 28.05 16.41
C ALA A 47 12.46 26.83 16.11
N SER A 48 11.13 27.02 16.05
CA SER A 48 10.20 25.96 15.67
C SER A 48 10.41 25.47 14.23
N LYS A 49 10.78 26.35 13.30
CA LYS A 49 11.08 26.02 11.91
C LYS A 49 12.42 25.29 11.76
N VAL A 50 13.40 25.60 12.60
CA VAL A 50 14.63 24.82 12.70
C VAL A 50 14.31 23.39 13.17
N CYS A 51 13.40 23.21 14.14
CA CYS A 51 12.95 21.87 14.52
C CYS A 51 12.21 21.12 13.40
N ASP A 52 11.50 21.82 12.50
CA ASP A 52 10.81 21.19 11.37
C ASP A 52 11.78 20.49 10.42
N VAL A 53 12.99 21.04 10.26
CA VAL A 53 14.01 20.51 9.34
C VAL A 53 14.98 19.53 9.99
N LEU A 54 15.17 19.55 11.31
CA LEU A 54 16.09 18.64 11.99
C LEU A 54 15.43 17.29 12.33
N ASP A 55 16.17 16.19 12.15
CA ASP A 55 15.77 14.85 12.60
C ASP A 55 16.01 14.66 14.11
N ILE A 56 15.14 15.27 14.92
CA ILE A 56 15.24 15.27 16.39
C ILE A 56 14.88 13.88 16.93
N ASN A 57 15.90 13.19 17.43
CA ASN A 57 15.81 11.94 18.17
C ASN A 57 17.10 11.70 18.99
N PRO A 58 17.07 10.84 20.03
CA PRO A 58 18.21 10.62 20.91
C PRO A 58 19.50 10.16 20.20
N ASP A 59 19.37 9.46 19.07
CA ASP A 59 20.49 8.88 18.32
C ASP A 59 21.07 9.84 17.28
N ARG A 60 20.30 10.85 16.83
CA ARG A 60 20.69 11.80 15.78
C ARG A 60 20.79 13.22 16.32
N VAL A 61 19.72 14.02 16.25
CA VAL A 61 19.78 15.43 16.67
C VAL A 61 19.17 15.62 18.05
N GLN A 62 19.94 16.20 18.96
CA GLN A 62 19.44 16.70 20.24
C GLN A 62 19.42 18.22 20.24
N ILE A 63 18.34 18.82 20.76
CA ILE A 63 18.16 20.27 20.76
C ILE A 63 17.87 20.80 22.16
N GLY A 64 18.57 21.87 22.54
CA GLY A 64 18.42 22.56 23.81
C GLY A 64 18.21 24.06 23.60
N VAL A 65 17.56 24.72 24.57
CA VAL A 65 17.27 26.16 24.49
C VAL A 65 17.74 26.89 25.74
N ILE A 66 18.50 27.96 25.52
CA ILE A 66 18.90 28.90 26.57
C ILE A 66 18.35 30.28 26.18
N GLN A 67 17.48 30.82 27.02
CA GLN A 67 17.02 32.20 26.88
C GLN A 67 17.96 33.13 27.65
N TYR A 68 18.46 34.18 26.99
CA TYR A 68 19.32 35.18 27.63
C TYR A 68 18.75 36.59 27.57
N SER A 69 19.06 37.35 28.61
CA SER A 69 18.89 38.80 28.69
C SER A 69 20.01 39.35 29.58
N SER A 70 19.71 39.93 30.75
CA SER A 70 20.72 40.27 31.75
C SER A 70 21.41 39.05 32.34
N LYS A 71 20.70 37.91 32.37
CA LYS A 71 21.21 36.62 32.84
C LYS A 71 20.70 35.49 31.93
N PRO A 72 21.57 34.57 31.50
CA PRO A 72 21.15 33.37 30.78
C PRO A 72 20.36 32.43 31.71
N LYS A 73 19.34 31.78 31.16
CA LYS A 73 18.53 30.74 31.79
C LYS A 73 18.39 29.58 30.82
N LEU A 74 18.70 28.38 31.27
CA LEU A 74 18.35 27.16 30.55
C LEU A 74 16.83 27.00 30.60
N GLU A 75 16.18 26.97 29.45
CA GLU A 75 14.75 26.65 29.35
C GLU A 75 14.57 25.13 29.35
N PHE A 76 15.38 24.41 28.56
CA PHE A 76 15.50 22.96 28.63
C PHE A 76 16.85 22.47 28.09
N ALA A 77 17.30 21.32 28.62
CA ALA A 77 18.53 20.63 28.24
C ALA A 77 18.35 19.82 26.94
N LEU A 78 19.46 19.35 26.35
CA LEU A 78 19.48 18.66 25.06
C LEU A 78 18.74 17.31 25.06
N ASP A 79 18.72 16.63 26.20
CA ASP A 79 18.11 15.32 26.44
C ASP A 79 16.65 15.41 26.95
N ALA A 80 16.12 16.62 27.12
CA ALA A 80 14.82 16.83 27.77
C ALA A 80 13.62 16.43 26.89
N TYR A 81 13.72 16.61 25.57
CA TYR A 81 12.62 16.38 24.63
C TYR A 81 13.13 15.56 23.43
N PRO A 82 12.92 14.22 23.44
CA PRO A 82 13.45 13.32 22.42
C PRO A 82 12.74 13.42 21.07
N THR A 83 11.58 14.07 20.98
CA THR A 83 10.83 14.19 19.71
C THR A 83 10.72 15.62 19.23
N ARG A 84 10.61 15.78 17.92
CA ARG A 84 10.42 17.08 17.26
C ARG A 84 9.17 17.80 17.78
N GLU A 85 8.07 17.07 17.94
CA GLU A 85 6.78 17.61 18.36
C GLU A 85 6.84 18.15 19.79
N GLU A 86 7.50 17.42 20.70
CA GLU A 86 7.72 17.85 22.09
C GLU A 86 8.64 19.07 22.18
N ALA A 87 9.76 19.06 21.46
CA ALA A 87 10.69 20.19 21.44
C ALA A 87 10.02 21.48 20.92
N LYS A 88 9.19 21.37 19.88
CA LYS A 88 8.40 22.50 19.36
C LYS A 88 7.40 23.03 20.38
N GLU A 89 6.72 22.12 21.09
CA GLU A 89 5.76 22.52 22.11
C GLU A 89 6.45 23.19 23.30
N ALA A 90 7.61 22.69 23.72
CA ALA A 90 8.45 23.33 24.73
C ALA A 90 8.88 24.74 24.30
N ILE A 91 9.34 24.92 23.05
CA ILE A 91 9.73 26.23 22.50
C ILE A 91 8.58 27.23 22.53
N LYS A 92 7.38 26.82 22.09
CA LYS A 92 6.19 27.70 22.08
C LYS A 92 5.86 28.23 23.47
N ASN A 93 6.04 27.39 24.49
CA ASN A 93 5.76 27.68 25.90
C ASN A 93 6.84 28.53 26.58
N ILE A 94 7.93 28.92 25.90
CA ILE A 94 8.92 29.83 26.47
C ILE A 94 8.34 31.26 26.59
N HIS A 95 8.51 31.85 27.77
CA HIS A 95 7.98 33.17 28.10
C HIS A 95 9.02 34.27 27.88
N PHE A 96 8.59 35.43 27.40
CA PHE A 96 9.45 36.61 27.27
C PHE A 96 9.85 37.18 28.65
N ARG A 97 11.15 37.33 28.92
CA ARG A 97 11.66 37.75 30.25
C ARG A 97 12.00 39.23 30.37
N GLY A 98 12.45 39.88 29.29
CA GLY A 98 12.98 41.23 29.34
C GLY A 98 14.35 41.31 30.05
N GLY A 99 14.92 42.51 30.03
CA GLY A 99 16.22 42.82 30.63
C GLY A 99 17.19 43.49 29.65
N SER A 100 18.44 43.58 30.08
CA SER A 100 19.59 43.99 29.28
C SER A 100 19.95 42.88 28.26
N THR A 101 20.79 43.16 27.26
CA THR A 101 21.17 42.26 26.17
C THR A 101 22.64 41.89 26.36
N GLU A 102 22.92 40.71 26.93
CA GLU A 102 24.28 40.28 27.31
C GLU A 102 24.69 39.02 26.54
N ILE A 103 25.02 39.17 25.25
CA ILE A 103 25.40 38.07 24.34
C ILE A 103 26.69 37.40 24.82
N GLY A 104 27.71 38.19 25.18
CA GLY A 104 29.00 37.65 25.62
C GLY A 104 28.87 36.79 26.88
N ARG A 105 27.99 37.20 27.80
CA ARG A 105 27.64 36.45 29.01
C ARG A 105 26.89 35.15 28.69
N ALA A 106 25.99 35.17 27.71
CA ALA A 106 25.29 33.96 27.26
C ALA A 106 26.27 32.92 26.68
N ILE A 107 27.20 33.35 25.82
CA ILE A 107 28.24 32.47 25.27
C ILE A 107 29.15 31.93 26.39
N LYS A 108 29.57 32.78 27.33
CA LYS A 108 30.35 32.34 28.52
C LYS A 108 29.59 31.34 29.38
N HIS A 109 28.27 31.42 29.43
CA HIS A 109 27.47 30.47 30.17
C HIS A 109 27.51 29.09 29.53
N VAL A 110 27.33 29.00 28.21
CA VAL A 110 27.49 27.74 27.45
C VAL A 110 28.90 27.18 27.63
N LEU A 111 29.94 28.03 27.52
CA LEU A 111 31.33 27.60 27.71
C LEU A 111 31.63 27.05 29.11
N ARG A 112 30.98 27.58 30.16
CA ARG A 112 31.20 27.17 31.55
C ARG A 112 30.36 25.97 31.97
N LYS A 113 29.10 25.91 31.50
CA LYS A 113 28.14 24.86 31.87
C LYS A 113 28.14 23.70 30.90
N GLY A 114 28.75 23.87 29.73
CA GLY A 114 28.73 22.90 28.66
C GLY A 114 27.37 22.78 27.99
N PHE A 115 27.27 21.81 27.10
CA PHE A 115 26.04 21.40 26.45
C PHE A 115 25.32 20.44 27.41
N GLN A 116 24.53 20.98 28.33
CA GLN A 116 23.87 20.19 29.38
C GLN A 116 22.89 19.18 28.76
N GLY A 117 23.02 17.91 29.12
CA GLY A 117 22.29 16.81 28.49
C GLY A 117 22.87 16.35 27.14
N GLY A 118 23.95 16.97 26.69
CA GLY A 118 24.59 16.67 25.41
C GLY A 118 25.53 15.48 25.46
N ARG A 119 25.84 14.94 24.29
CA ARG A 119 26.68 13.76 24.07
C ARG A 119 28.16 14.16 23.98
N ASN A 120 29.03 13.21 24.29
CA ASN A 120 30.48 13.36 24.11
C ASN A 120 30.86 13.04 22.67
N GLU A 121 31.91 13.70 22.14
CA GLU A 121 32.45 13.47 20.80
C GLU A 121 31.48 13.72 19.62
N VAL A 122 30.36 14.39 19.85
CA VAL A 122 29.46 14.87 18.77
C VAL A 122 29.74 16.34 18.41
N PRO A 123 29.57 16.75 17.14
CA PRO A 123 29.66 18.16 16.75
C PRO A 123 28.68 19.03 17.54
N LYS A 124 29.19 20.16 18.06
CA LYS A 124 28.44 21.09 18.90
C LYS A 124 28.10 22.35 18.11
N ILE A 125 26.81 22.59 17.92
CA ILE A 125 26.30 23.72 17.14
C ILE A 125 25.58 24.68 18.07
N MET A 126 25.89 25.97 17.93
CA MET A 126 25.26 27.05 18.68
C MET A 126 24.64 28.06 17.72
N ILE A 127 23.33 28.26 17.81
CA ILE A 127 22.58 29.20 16.97
C ILE A 127 22.14 30.39 17.84
N LEU A 128 22.71 31.56 17.56
CA LEU A 128 22.40 32.82 18.24
C LEU A 128 21.26 33.57 17.55
N LEU A 129 20.16 33.84 18.27
CA LEU A 129 18.99 34.58 17.77
C LEU A 129 18.94 35.96 18.45
N THR A 130 19.24 37.05 17.74
CA THR A 130 19.35 38.39 18.35
C THR A 130 19.09 39.55 17.37
N ASP A 131 18.78 40.74 17.89
CA ASP A 131 18.79 42.01 17.14
C ASP A 131 20.16 42.73 17.16
N GLY A 132 21.19 42.11 17.76
CA GLY A 132 22.60 42.43 17.56
C GLY A 132 23.19 43.53 18.44
N LYS A 133 22.45 44.09 19.41
CA LYS A 133 22.96 45.14 20.32
C LYS A 133 23.31 44.58 21.70
N SER A 134 24.50 44.02 21.86
CA SER A 134 24.98 43.63 23.20
C SER A 134 25.51 44.82 23.99
N GLN A 135 25.34 44.80 25.32
CA GLN A 135 25.96 45.77 26.23
C GLN A 135 27.30 45.29 26.83
N ASP A 136 27.69 44.05 26.55
CA ASP A 136 28.99 43.48 26.91
C ASP A 136 29.90 43.20 25.71
N ASN A 137 31.14 42.84 25.99
CA ASN A 137 32.10 42.47 24.96
C ASN A 137 31.87 41.02 24.49
N ILE A 138 31.53 40.89 23.20
CA ILE A 138 31.12 39.63 22.57
C ILE A 138 32.29 38.92 21.88
N ILE A 139 33.33 39.65 21.48
CA ILE A 139 34.39 39.09 20.62
C ILE A 139 35.22 38.02 21.33
N PRO A 140 35.79 38.26 22.54
CA PRO A 140 36.58 37.23 23.22
C PRO A 140 35.82 35.91 23.47
N PRO A 141 34.56 35.92 23.99
CA PRO A 141 33.85 34.66 24.20
C PRO A 141 33.44 33.96 22.90
N ALA A 142 33.10 34.71 21.84
CA ALA A 142 32.79 34.11 20.53
C ALA A 142 34.03 33.43 19.92
N VAL A 143 35.19 34.09 19.95
CA VAL A 143 36.47 33.51 19.48
C VAL A 143 36.83 32.26 20.28
N PHE A 144 36.65 32.28 21.60
CA PHE A 144 36.94 31.13 22.45
C PHE A 144 36.00 29.96 22.17
N ALA A 145 34.71 30.21 21.96
CA ALA A 145 33.74 29.17 21.57
C ALA A 145 34.12 28.52 20.24
N LYS A 146 34.45 29.31 19.21
CA LYS A 146 34.92 28.78 17.92
C LYS A 146 36.18 27.92 18.08
N LYS A 147 37.16 28.39 18.86
CA LYS A 147 38.40 27.62 19.15
C LYS A 147 38.15 26.34 19.96
N SER A 148 37.04 26.25 20.68
CA SER A 148 36.64 25.07 21.45
C SER A 148 35.86 24.04 20.62
N GLY A 149 35.81 24.20 19.29
CA GLY A 149 35.11 23.28 18.39
C GLY A 149 33.59 23.49 18.33
N ILE A 150 33.09 24.65 18.77
CA ILE A 150 31.66 25.00 18.66
C ILE A 150 31.43 25.75 17.34
N THR A 151 30.57 25.20 16.49
CA THR A 151 30.10 25.87 15.26
C THR A 151 29.03 26.90 15.62
N LEU A 152 29.35 28.17 15.35
CA LEU A 152 28.55 29.34 15.71
C LEU A 152 27.78 29.89 14.50
N PHE A 153 26.46 29.84 14.56
CA PHE A 153 25.53 30.51 13.63
C PHE A 153 24.93 31.75 14.28
N ALA A 154 24.74 32.82 13.52
CA ALA A 154 24.13 34.06 13.97
C ALA A 154 22.91 34.40 13.11
N VAL A 155 21.75 34.52 13.75
CA VAL A 155 20.46 34.78 13.11
C VAL A 155 19.92 36.11 13.60
N GLY A 156 19.83 37.05 12.66
CA GLY A 156 19.31 38.38 12.93
C GLY A 156 17.79 38.40 13.06
N ILE A 157 17.28 39.11 14.06
CA ILE A 157 15.84 39.28 14.31
C ILE A 157 15.45 40.76 14.11
N LYS A 158 14.48 41.00 13.22
CA LYS A 158 13.87 42.32 12.93
C LYS A 158 14.85 43.38 12.39
N HIS A 159 15.65 44.00 13.25
CA HIS A 159 16.61 45.04 12.84
C HIS A 159 18.01 44.71 13.36
N PRO A 160 18.62 43.61 12.87
CA PRO A 160 19.89 43.13 13.36
C PRO A 160 21.05 44.07 13.02
N GLN A 161 22.02 44.17 13.92
CA GLN A 161 23.32 44.76 13.62
C GLN A 161 24.24 43.73 12.92
N TRP A 162 24.26 43.73 11.59
CA TRP A 162 25.00 42.75 10.79
C TRP A 162 26.47 42.68 11.13
N LYS A 163 27.14 43.81 11.30
CA LYS A 163 28.56 43.85 11.67
C LYS A 163 28.85 43.08 12.96
N VAL A 164 27.92 43.12 13.92
CA VAL A 164 28.03 42.34 15.16
C VAL A 164 27.83 40.86 14.88
N LEU A 165 26.78 40.48 14.13
CA LEU A 165 26.52 39.08 13.79
C LEU A 165 27.70 38.44 13.03
N HIS A 166 28.24 39.11 12.01
CA HIS A 166 29.43 38.67 11.26
C HIS A 166 30.64 38.46 12.16
N SER A 167 30.84 39.33 13.16
CA SER A 167 31.98 39.20 14.09
C SER A 167 31.86 38.01 15.07
N VAL A 168 30.65 37.50 15.27
CA VAL A 168 30.35 36.42 16.23
C VAL A 168 30.29 35.06 15.56
N ALA A 169 29.70 34.99 14.36
CA ALA A 169 29.52 33.77 13.59
C ALA A 169 30.87 33.10 13.20
N SER A 170 30.78 31.85 12.75
CA SER A 170 31.93 31.12 12.17
C SER A 170 32.26 31.65 10.78
N GLU A 171 33.45 31.30 10.28
CA GLU A 171 33.93 31.74 8.96
C GLU A 171 33.75 30.63 7.90
N PRO A 172 33.44 30.98 6.65
CA PRO A 172 33.17 32.32 6.12
C PRO A 172 31.81 32.85 6.56
N SER A 173 31.76 34.10 7.04
CA SER A 173 30.57 34.67 7.69
C SER A 173 29.28 34.62 6.85
N GLU A 174 29.39 34.57 5.52
CA GLU A 174 28.29 34.44 4.57
C GLU A 174 27.51 33.12 4.74
N MET A 175 28.18 32.06 5.19
CA MET A 175 27.56 30.75 5.44
C MET A 175 26.92 30.65 6.82
N TYR A 176 27.34 31.47 7.79
CA TYR A 176 26.93 31.33 9.19
C TYR A 176 26.04 32.47 9.68
N VAL A 177 25.69 33.44 8.83
CA VAL A 177 24.89 34.62 9.18
C VAL A 177 23.58 34.69 8.38
N PHE A 178 22.45 34.60 9.08
CA PHE A 178 21.11 34.52 8.47
C PHE A 178 20.15 35.62 8.96
N PHE A 179 19.05 35.80 8.23
CA PHE A 179 17.98 36.71 8.61
C PHE A 179 16.67 35.98 8.88
N ALA A 180 16.12 36.08 10.10
CA ALA A 180 14.87 35.40 10.43
C ALA A 180 13.63 35.93 9.70
N GLU A 181 13.69 37.15 9.13
CA GLU A 181 12.61 37.67 8.29
C GLU A 181 12.49 36.86 6.98
N HIS A 182 13.59 36.29 6.50
CA HIS A 182 13.64 35.37 5.36
C HIS A 182 13.86 33.95 5.87
N TYR A 183 12.89 33.41 6.60
CA TYR A 183 13.01 32.11 7.27
C TYR A 183 13.39 30.98 6.31
N ASP A 184 12.81 30.93 5.10
CA ASP A 184 13.15 29.91 4.09
C ASP A 184 14.63 30.00 3.69
N ASP A 185 15.14 31.20 3.44
CA ASP A 185 16.55 31.44 3.09
C ASP A 185 17.48 31.07 4.26
N ALA A 186 17.08 31.41 5.49
CA ALA A 186 17.86 31.12 6.69
C ALA A 186 17.94 29.62 7.01
N VAL A 187 16.83 28.89 6.85
CA VAL A 187 16.77 27.44 7.07
C VAL A 187 17.50 26.70 5.95
N ASN A 188 17.33 27.11 4.69
CA ASN A 188 18.09 26.55 3.57
C ASN A 188 19.59 26.82 3.66
N GLY A 189 19.98 28.01 4.13
CA GLY A 189 21.37 28.37 4.41
C GLY A 189 21.96 27.51 5.52
N LEU A 190 21.21 27.28 6.61
CA LEU A 190 21.60 26.37 7.68
C LEU A 190 21.82 24.96 7.14
N TYR A 191 20.86 24.44 6.37
CA TYR A 191 21.00 23.13 5.73
C TYR A 191 22.24 23.03 4.85
N THR A 192 22.41 23.98 3.93
CA THR A 192 23.56 24.06 3.00
C THR A 192 24.89 24.06 3.75
N THR A 193 24.97 24.80 4.86
CA THR A 193 26.21 24.91 5.63
C THR A 193 26.52 23.62 6.39
N LEU A 194 25.49 22.96 6.92
CA LEU A 194 25.63 21.68 7.63
C LEU A 194 26.00 20.53 6.68
N THR A 195 25.53 20.55 5.43
CA THR A 195 25.90 19.56 4.41
C THR A 195 27.30 19.80 3.85
N GLN A 196 27.67 21.07 3.57
CA GLN A 196 29.02 21.40 3.10
C GLN A 196 30.11 21.19 4.15
N SER A 197 29.79 21.30 5.44
CA SER A 197 30.75 21.10 6.54
C SER A 197 30.98 19.63 6.92
N THR A 198 30.53 18.66 6.11
CA THR A 198 30.62 17.20 6.32
C THR A 198 29.90 16.66 7.57
N VAL A 199 29.07 17.49 8.20
CA VAL A 199 28.30 17.14 9.40
C VAL A 199 27.06 16.31 9.04
N CYS A 200 26.47 16.59 7.89
CA CYS A 200 25.28 15.89 7.39
C CYS A 200 25.53 15.45 5.93
N ASN A 201 25.82 14.17 5.67
CA ASN A 201 26.26 13.69 4.35
C ASN A 201 25.16 13.23 3.38
N ASP A 202 23.88 13.24 3.74
CA ASP A 202 22.83 12.86 2.78
C ASP A 202 22.20 14.10 2.12
N VAL A 203 22.89 14.62 1.11
CA VAL A 203 22.20 15.34 0.04
C VAL A 203 21.79 14.26 -0.95
N PRO A 204 20.48 14.06 -1.22
CA PRO A 204 20.06 13.19 -2.30
C PRO A 204 20.85 13.57 -3.56
N PRO A 205 21.50 12.62 -4.28
CA PRO A 205 22.37 12.92 -5.41
C PRO A 205 21.69 13.77 -6.51
N SER A 206 20.37 13.85 -6.50
CA SER A 206 19.54 14.69 -7.35
C SER A 206 19.53 16.19 -6.95
N CYS A 207 19.70 16.55 -5.68
CA CYS A 207 19.66 17.95 -5.22
C CYS A 207 20.99 18.68 -5.41
N TYR A 208 20.94 19.92 -5.90
CA TYR A 208 22.11 20.78 -6.04
C TYR A 208 21.90 22.15 -5.39
N VAL A 209 22.97 22.72 -4.84
CA VAL A 209 22.97 24.04 -4.21
C VAL A 209 23.39 25.08 -5.23
N GLU A 210 22.50 26.03 -5.51
CA GLU A 210 22.79 27.21 -6.33
C GLU A 210 23.12 28.41 -5.44
N SER A 211 24.27 29.04 -5.69
CA SER A 211 24.61 30.32 -5.06
C SER A 211 24.20 31.47 -5.96
N ARG A 212 23.45 32.44 -5.42
CA ARG A 212 23.01 33.64 -6.13
C ARG A 212 23.42 34.91 -5.40
N ASN A 213 23.78 35.94 -6.15
CA ASN A 213 23.96 37.26 -5.58
C ASN A 213 22.59 37.83 -5.19
N CYS A 214 22.43 38.19 -3.92
CA CYS A 214 21.22 38.78 -3.39
C CYS A 214 21.53 40.11 -2.69
N GLN A 215 20.54 40.99 -2.65
CA GLN A 215 20.65 42.26 -1.95
C GLN A 215 19.73 42.21 -0.73
N ARG A 216 20.32 42.24 0.47
CA ARG A 216 19.58 42.31 1.74
C ARG A 216 19.40 43.78 2.11
N THR A 217 18.16 44.24 2.21
CA THR A 217 17.80 45.61 2.64
C THR A 217 17.53 45.64 4.13
N THR A 218 18.20 46.53 4.86
CA THR A 218 18.06 46.61 6.31
C THR A 218 17.76 48.03 6.74
N ILE A 219 16.87 48.16 7.72
CA ILE A 219 16.52 49.46 8.29
C ILE A 219 17.37 49.68 9.53
N GLU A 220 18.45 50.44 9.39
CA GLU A 220 19.27 50.86 10.51
C GLU A 220 18.71 52.15 11.12
N ALA A 221 18.50 52.16 12.43
CA ALA A 221 18.14 53.38 13.15
C ALA A 221 19.42 54.14 13.51
N GLN A 222 19.76 55.14 12.70
CA GLN A 222 20.89 56.03 12.96
C GLN A 222 20.47 57.13 13.94
N LYS A 223 21.28 57.35 14.99
CA LYS A 223 21.09 58.48 15.89
C LYS A 223 21.40 59.76 15.13
N GLU A 224 20.39 60.60 14.96
CA GLU A 224 20.51 61.93 14.39
C GLU A 224 20.46 62.94 15.54
N TYR A 225 21.50 63.75 15.68
CA TYR A 225 21.50 64.81 16.68
C TYR A 225 20.46 65.88 16.29
N LYS A 226 19.41 66.02 17.11
CA LYS A 226 18.30 66.96 16.87
C LYS A 226 18.49 68.30 17.61
N GLY A 227 19.64 68.49 18.23
CA GLY A 227 19.97 69.66 19.01
C GLY A 227 20.02 69.37 20.51
N ASN A 228 19.99 70.45 21.27
CA ASN A 228 20.24 70.47 22.69
C ASN A 228 19.01 71.04 23.39
N HIS A 229 18.45 70.32 24.37
CA HIS A 229 17.30 70.80 25.14
C HIS A 229 17.67 70.96 26.61
N ILE A 230 16.97 71.87 27.29
CA ILE A 230 17.09 72.03 28.74
C ILE A 230 16.49 70.78 29.40
N CYS A 231 17.34 70.04 30.10
CA CYS A 231 16.99 68.87 30.87
C CYS A 231 17.39 69.09 32.32
N TRP A 232 16.61 68.53 33.24
CA TRP A 232 16.94 68.58 34.67
C TRP A 232 17.86 67.41 35.00
N LYS A 233 19.07 67.71 35.49
CA LYS A 233 19.96 66.70 36.08
C LYS A 233 19.94 66.84 37.60
N GLY A 234 19.63 65.73 38.27
CA GLY A 234 19.67 65.60 39.72
C GLY A 234 19.38 64.16 40.13
N LYS A 235 20.17 63.61 41.06
CA LYS A 235 19.94 62.28 41.64
C LYS A 235 19.16 62.46 42.94
N ASN A 236 18.08 61.72 43.13
CA ASN A 236 17.26 61.82 44.33
C ASN A 236 17.96 61.12 45.51
N THR A 237 18.91 61.79 46.14
CA THR A 237 19.57 61.33 47.38
C THR A 237 19.26 62.31 48.51
N GLY A 238 18.05 62.20 49.06
CA GLY A 238 17.70 62.47 50.46
C GLY A 238 17.82 63.88 51.05
N PHE A 239 18.74 64.75 50.64
CA PHE A 239 18.94 66.06 51.26
C PHE A 239 19.35 67.11 50.22
N TYR A 240 18.48 68.12 50.07
CA TYR A 240 18.59 69.36 49.28
C TYR A 240 19.67 69.42 48.19
N VAL A 241 19.34 68.90 47.00
CA VAL A 241 20.01 69.29 45.75
C VAL A 241 18.96 69.91 44.83
N LYS A 242 19.11 71.20 44.52
CA LYS A 242 18.23 71.89 43.57
C LYS A 242 18.41 71.24 42.19
N PRO A 243 17.34 70.90 41.47
CA PRO A 243 17.46 70.39 40.11
C PRO A 243 18.14 71.47 39.27
N MET A 244 19.31 71.14 38.72
CA MET A 244 20.04 72.06 37.85
C MET A 244 19.58 71.81 36.41
N ALA A 245 19.11 72.88 35.78
CA ALA A 245 18.89 72.91 34.35
C ALA A 245 20.26 72.76 33.66
N SER A 246 20.41 71.69 32.89
CA SER A 246 21.60 71.40 32.10
C SER A 246 21.20 71.20 30.64
N ILE A 247 22.15 71.36 29.73
CA ILE A 247 21.91 71.13 28.31
C ILE A 247 22.13 69.64 28.03
N CYS A 248 21.06 68.92 27.64
CA CYS A 248 21.16 67.54 27.19
C CYS A 248 21.08 67.47 25.67
N PRO A 249 21.96 66.68 25.03
CA PRO A 249 21.81 66.37 23.61
C PRO A 249 20.57 65.49 23.42
N VAL A 250 19.67 65.94 22.55
CA VAL A 250 18.50 65.18 22.12
C VAL A 250 18.82 64.55 20.78
N TYR A 251 18.66 63.24 20.72
CA TYR A 251 18.86 62.46 19.52
C TYR A 251 17.50 61.99 18.99
N GLY A 252 17.22 62.28 17.73
CA GLY A 252 16.19 61.60 16.97
C GLY A 252 16.72 60.30 16.39
N TRP A 253 15.83 59.41 15.97
CA TRP A 253 16.17 58.20 15.26
C TRP A 253 15.75 58.35 13.81
N LYS A 254 16.72 58.40 12.90
CA LYS A 254 16.45 58.35 11.47
C LYS A 254 16.56 56.91 11.01
N ARG A 255 15.51 56.39 10.41
CA ARG A 255 15.54 55.08 9.74
C ARG A 255 16.27 55.26 8.41
N VAL A 256 17.40 54.59 8.27
CA VAL A 256 18.22 54.60 7.06
C VAL A 256 18.19 53.20 6.49
N GLU A 257 17.77 53.07 5.23
CA GLU A 257 17.86 51.81 4.50
C GLU A 257 19.28 51.61 4.01
N SER A 258 19.96 50.58 4.52
CA SER A 258 21.24 50.10 4.03
C SER A 258 21.03 48.85 3.18
N LYS A 259 21.69 48.79 2.02
CA LYS A 259 21.68 47.65 1.10
C LYS A 259 22.99 46.90 1.24
N ILE A 260 22.92 45.65 1.69
CA ILE A 260 24.07 44.76 1.84
C ILE A 260 24.02 43.76 0.68
N HIS A 261 25.12 43.67 -0.08
CA HIS A 261 25.29 42.61 -1.07
C HIS A 261 25.70 41.34 -0.32
N SER A 262 24.99 40.25 -0.55
CA SER A 262 25.24 38.96 0.10
C SER A 262 25.14 37.84 -0.94
N GLN A 263 25.76 36.70 -0.65
CA GLN A 263 25.58 35.48 -1.42
C GLN A 263 24.47 34.67 -0.72
N CYS A 264 23.34 34.50 -1.38
CA CYS A 264 22.24 33.66 -0.89
C CYS A 264 22.35 32.28 -1.53
N HIS A 265 21.99 31.24 -0.80
CA HIS A 265 22.02 29.86 -1.29
C HIS A 265 20.59 29.34 -1.43
N ARG A 266 20.31 28.63 -2.51
CA ARG A 266 19.05 27.90 -2.70
C ARG A 266 19.38 26.46 -3.08
N THR A 267 18.81 25.51 -2.35
CA THR A 267 18.82 24.10 -2.75
C THR A 267 17.71 23.88 -3.77
N LEU A 268 18.05 23.29 -4.91
CA LEU A 268 17.13 22.86 -5.96
C LEU A 268 17.15 21.33 -5.99
N CYS A 269 15.99 20.73 -5.77
CA CYS A 269 15.80 19.28 -5.86
C CYS A 269 14.88 19.01 -7.05
N PRO A 270 15.27 18.16 -8.02
CA PRO A 270 14.43 17.74 -9.13
C PRO A 270 13.15 17.12 -8.60
N ASP A 271 12.01 17.53 -9.15
CA ASP A 271 10.75 16.88 -8.83
C ASP A 271 10.70 15.54 -9.59
N PRO A 272 10.59 14.38 -8.91
CA PRO A 272 10.49 13.10 -9.60
C PRO A 272 9.30 13.07 -10.58
N CYS A 273 8.27 13.90 -10.37
CA CYS A 273 7.13 14.05 -11.28
C CYS A 273 7.40 14.90 -12.54
N GLU A 274 8.47 15.70 -12.60
CA GLU A 274 8.79 16.51 -13.81
C GLU A 274 9.05 15.64 -15.05
N SER A 275 9.54 14.41 -14.84
CA SER A 275 9.75 13.44 -15.90
C SER A 275 8.45 12.81 -16.45
N ASN A 276 7.29 13.16 -15.87
CA ASN A 276 6.00 12.51 -16.10
C ASN A 276 6.10 10.97 -16.00
N PRO A 277 6.54 10.43 -14.85
CA PRO A 277 6.81 9.00 -14.71
C PRO A 277 5.52 8.14 -14.70
N CYS A 278 4.36 8.76 -14.48
CA CYS A 278 3.07 8.08 -14.48
C CYS A 278 2.51 7.93 -15.90
N LEU A 279 2.28 6.69 -16.30
CA LEU A 279 1.77 6.31 -17.61
C LEU A 279 0.24 6.25 -17.62
N ASN A 280 -0.35 6.17 -18.82
CA ASN A 280 -1.78 5.88 -19.03
C ASN A 280 -2.76 6.83 -18.32
N GLY A 281 -2.40 8.13 -18.22
CA GLY A 281 -3.23 9.13 -17.55
C GLY A 281 -3.16 9.07 -16.02
N GLY A 282 -2.16 8.38 -15.46
CA GLY A 282 -1.80 8.44 -14.05
C GLY A 282 -1.42 9.85 -13.60
N THR A 283 -1.94 10.27 -12.45
CA THR A 283 -1.57 11.54 -11.84
C THR A 283 -0.38 11.30 -10.90
N CYS A 284 0.74 11.95 -11.19
CA CYS A 284 1.94 11.85 -10.35
C CYS A 284 1.80 12.67 -9.07
N ILE A 285 2.14 12.05 -7.95
CA ILE A 285 2.22 12.67 -6.63
C ILE A 285 3.63 12.46 -6.09
N THR A 286 4.32 13.57 -5.81
CA THR A 286 5.64 13.57 -5.18
C THR A 286 5.50 13.24 -3.70
N GLU A 287 6.08 12.12 -3.25
CA GLU A 287 6.05 11.70 -1.84
C GLU A 287 7.30 12.17 -1.09
N SER A 288 8.46 12.08 -1.75
CA SER A 288 9.76 12.54 -1.25
C SER A 288 10.61 13.13 -2.40
N VAL A 289 11.87 13.45 -2.11
CA VAL A 289 12.81 14.03 -3.09
C VAL A 289 13.19 13.04 -4.19
N GLU A 290 13.09 11.73 -3.93
CA GLU A 290 13.40 10.67 -4.90
C GLU A 290 12.21 9.74 -5.16
N GLU A 291 11.16 9.80 -4.33
CA GLU A 291 10.00 8.93 -4.45
C GLU A 291 8.77 9.70 -4.95
N PHE A 292 8.07 9.06 -5.87
CA PHE A 292 6.76 9.48 -6.34
C PHE A 292 5.81 8.28 -6.26
N SER A 293 4.53 8.57 -6.11
CA SER A 293 3.46 7.61 -6.33
C SER A 293 2.57 8.09 -7.46
N CYS A 294 2.00 7.15 -8.21
CA CYS A 294 1.04 7.47 -9.25
C CYS A 294 -0.36 7.12 -8.78
N LEU A 295 -1.28 8.08 -8.83
CA LEU A 295 -2.71 7.80 -8.75
C LEU A 295 -3.18 7.32 -10.12
N CYS A 296 -3.42 6.01 -10.20
CA CYS A 296 -3.79 5.37 -11.45
C CYS A 296 -5.30 5.46 -11.72
N PRO A 297 -5.71 5.75 -12.97
CA PRO A 297 -7.07 5.54 -13.41
C PRO A 297 -7.50 4.07 -13.24
N LEU A 298 -8.81 3.85 -13.09
CA LEU A 298 -9.38 2.51 -12.95
C LEU A 298 -8.91 1.58 -14.08
N GLY A 299 -8.29 0.45 -13.73
CA GLY A 299 -7.71 -0.53 -14.70
C GLY A 299 -6.18 -0.53 -14.77
N TYR A 300 -5.53 0.45 -14.15
CA TYR A 300 -4.08 0.63 -14.12
C TYR A 300 -3.57 0.60 -12.67
N GLY A 301 -2.34 0.16 -12.46
CA GLY A 301 -1.76 -0.03 -11.11
C GLY A 301 -1.06 -1.37 -10.92
N GLY A 302 -0.66 -2.03 -12.01
CA GLY A 302 0.19 -3.24 -11.96
C GLY A 302 1.60 -2.97 -11.44
N ASP A 303 2.02 -1.70 -11.48
CA ASP A 303 3.27 -1.22 -10.91
C ASP A 303 3.11 0.23 -10.42
N LYS A 304 4.20 0.80 -9.90
CA LYS A 304 4.27 2.18 -9.41
C LYS A 304 4.09 3.26 -10.48
N HIS A 305 4.02 2.92 -11.77
CA HIS A 305 3.93 3.85 -12.90
C HIS A 305 2.57 3.82 -13.61
N CYS A 306 1.55 3.14 -13.04
CA CYS A 306 0.27 2.93 -13.71
C CYS A 306 0.35 2.14 -15.01
N VAL A 307 1.21 1.12 -15.02
CA VAL A 307 1.12 0.04 -16.04
C VAL A 307 -0.17 -0.75 -15.80
N PRO A 308 -0.80 -1.32 -16.86
CA PRO A 308 -1.97 -2.18 -16.72
C PRO A 308 -1.76 -3.25 -15.65
N ALA A 309 -2.70 -3.36 -14.71
CA ALA A 309 -2.65 -4.39 -13.67
C ALA A 309 -2.91 -5.77 -14.29
N GLY A 310 -1.86 -6.60 -14.39
CA GLY A 310 -1.93 -7.98 -14.85
C GLY A 310 -2.33 -8.11 -16.32
N LEU A 311 -1.33 -8.27 -17.19
CA LEU A 311 -1.53 -8.77 -18.54
C LEU A 311 -1.97 -10.24 -18.47
N VAL A 312 -3.27 -10.47 -18.33
CA VAL A 312 -3.88 -11.75 -18.69
C VAL A 312 -4.15 -11.68 -20.19
N GLU A 313 -3.60 -12.61 -20.97
CA GLU A 313 -3.99 -12.79 -22.38
C GLU A 313 -5.49 -13.14 -22.44
N CYS A 314 -6.34 -12.11 -22.51
CA CYS A 314 -7.78 -12.26 -22.55
C CYS A 314 -8.21 -12.54 -24.00
N THR A 315 -8.66 -13.78 -24.23
CA THR A 315 -9.14 -14.28 -25.52
C THR A 315 -10.47 -14.96 -25.28
N VAL A 316 -11.56 -14.20 -25.33
CA VAL A 316 -12.93 -14.67 -25.08
C VAL A 316 -13.91 -14.05 -26.07
N ASP A 317 -15.03 -14.71 -26.31
CA ASP A 317 -16.18 -14.14 -26.98
C ASP A 317 -17.18 -13.67 -25.92
N LEU A 318 -17.44 -12.37 -25.86
CA LEU A 318 -18.21 -11.73 -24.79
C LEU A 318 -19.50 -11.12 -25.33
N ILE A 319 -20.65 -11.51 -24.78
CA ILE A 319 -21.94 -10.88 -25.06
C ILE A 319 -22.46 -10.17 -23.82
N PHE A 320 -22.78 -8.89 -23.96
CA PHE A 320 -23.59 -8.17 -22.99
C PHE A 320 -25.06 -8.29 -23.36
N LEU A 321 -25.86 -8.88 -22.47
CA LEU A 321 -27.31 -8.97 -22.61
C LEU A 321 -27.97 -7.94 -21.70
N LEU A 322 -28.42 -6.86 -22.32
CA LEU A 322 -28.93 -5.66 -21.67
C LEU A 322 -30.46 -5.70 -21.56
N ASP A 323 -30.97 -5.59 -20.34
CA ASP A 323 -32.41 -5.44 -20.07
C ASP A 323 -32.90 -4.07 -20.57
N GLY A 324 -33.70 -4.08 -21.63
CA GLY A 324 -34.33 -2.91 -22.21
C GLY A 324 -35.79 -2.76 -21.82
N SER A 325 -36.29 -3.50 -20.82
CA SER A 325 -37.70 -3.49 -20.40
C SER A 325 -38.11 -2.18 -19.70
N TRP A 326 -39.43 -1.96 -19.58
CA TRP A 326 -39.95 -0.84 -18.79
C TRP A 326 -39.59 -0.93 -17.30
N ASN A 327 -39.40 -2.15 -16.78
CA ASN A 327 -39.06 -2.37 -15.36
C ASN A 327 -37.60 -2.01 -15.06
N MET A 328 -36.69 -2.08 -16.03
CA MET A 328 -35.33 -1.53 -15.91
C MET A 328 -35.34 0.00 -15.80
N GLY A 329 -36.24 0.64 -16.54
CA GLY A 329 -36.32 2.10 -16.66
C GLY A 329 -35.18 2.72 -17.48
N LEU A 330 -35.41 3.94 -18.00
CA LEU A 330 -34.41 4.63 -18.83
C LEU A 330 -33.11 4.92 -18.06
N GLU A 331 -33.21 5.31 -16.79
CA GLU A 331 -32.05 5.58 -15.94
C GLU A 331 -31.19 4.33 -15.72
N GLY A 332 -31.81 3.20 -15.36
CA GLY A 332 -31.11 1.92 -15.18
C GLY A 332 -30.48 1.43 -16.48
N PHE A 333 -31.16 1.61 -17.61
CA PHE A 333 -30.65 1.30 -18.93
C PHE A 333 -29.42 2.13 -19.30
N LEU A 334 -29.46 3.44 -19.09
CA LEU A 334 -28.33 4.34 -19.33
C LEU A 334 -27.14 4.03 -18.41
N LEU A 335 -27.40 3.71 -17.15
CA LEU A 335 -26.37 3.29 -16.20
C LEU A 335 -25.68 1.99 -16.65
N ALA A 336 -26.45 1.01 -17.11
CA ALA A 336 -25.90 -0.24 -17.62
C ALA A 336 -25.09 -0.02 -18.92
N LYS A 337 -25.51 0.87 -19.81
CA LYS A 337 -24.70 1.29 -20.97
C LYS A 337 -23.37 1.93 -20.55
N ASP A 338 -23.38 2.85 -19.59
CA ASP A 338 -22.15 3.47 -19.07
C ASP A 338 -21.22 2.43 -18.44
N PHE A 339 -21.79 1.48 -17.70
CA PHE A 339 -21.05 0.37 -17.11
C PHE A 339 -20.39 -0.53 -18.16
N ILE A 340 -21.13 -0.92 -19.22
CA ILE A 340 -20.56 -1.69 -20.34
C ILE A 340 -19.36 -0.94 -20.92
N LYS A 341 -19.52 0.35 -21.23
CA LYS A 341 -18.45 1.20 -21.79
C LYS A 341 -17.18 1.19 -20.92
N ARG A 342 -17.32 1.33 -19.60
CA ARG A 342 -16.20 1.28 -18.65
C ARG A 342 -15.53 -0.09 -18.60
N LEU A 343 -16.33 -1.16 -18.58
CA LEU A 343 -15.81 -2.52 -18.56
C LEU A 343 -15.05 -2.83 -19.87
N VAL A 344 -15.59 -2.45 -21.02
CA VAL A 344 -14.94 -2.59 -22.33
C VAL A 344 -13.58 -1.86 -22.35
N GLN A 345 -13.53 -0.62 -21.87
CA GLN A 345 -12.27 0.14 -21.75
C GLN A 345 -11.25 -0.53 -20.83
N SER A 346 -11.69 -1.27 -19.81
CA SER A 346 -10.80 -1.96 -18.87
C SER A 346 -10.29 -3.32 -19.34
N VAL A 347 -11.05 -3.98 -20.24
CA VAL A 347 -10.79 -5.34 -20.73
C VAL A 347 -9.95 -5.34 -22.02
N PHE A 348 -9.96 -4.24 -22.76
CA PHE A 348 -9.35 -4.14 -24.09
C PHE A 348 -8.07 -3.30 -24.11
N ASP A 349 -6.94 -3.98 -24.28
CA ASP A 349 -5.69 -3.38 -24.78
C ASP A 349 -5.44 -3.84 -26.23
N SER A 350 -4.57 -3.14 -26.96
CA SER A 350 -4.21 -3.43 -28.37
C SER A 350 -3.65 -4.84 -28.62
N THR A 351 -3.37 -5.59 -27.56
CA THR A 351 -2.84 -6.97 -27.56
C THR A 351 -3.90 -8.05 -27.30
N THR A 352 -5.12 -7.67 -26.89
CA THR A 352 -6.19 -8.61 -26.50
C THR A 352 -7.03 -9.09 -27.69
N LYS A 353 -7.43 -10.38 -27.71
CA LYS A 353 -8.17 -11.01 -28.83
C LYS A 353 -9.67 -11.18 -28.53
N VAL A 354 -10.23 -10.35 -27.66
CA VAL A 354 -11.63 -10.42 -27.22
C VAL A 354 -12.58 -9.93 -28.32
N ARG A 355 -13.70 -10.63 -28.55
CA ARG A 355 -14.77 -10.19 -29.46
C ARG A 355 -16.03 -9.87 -28.67
N ILE A 356 -16.56 -8.65 -28.79
CA ILE A 356 -17.76 -8.21 -28.08
C ILE A 356 -18.99 -8.23 -28.98
N SER A 357 -20.13 -8.58 -28.41
CA SER A 357 -21.46 -8.25 -28.93
C SER A 357 -22.33 -7.64 -27.83
N VAL A 358 -23.28 -6.80 -28.23
CA VAL A 358 -24.28 -6.23 -27.31
C VAL A 358 -25.66 -6.56 -27.84
N ALA A 359 -26.45 -7.24 -27.04
CA ALA A 359 -27.84 -7.57 -27.31
C ALA A 359 -28.73 -6.91 -26.27
N GLN A 360 -29.90 -6.44 -26.71
CA GLN A 360 -30.93 -5.88 -25.85
C GLN A 360 -32.16 -6.78 -25.86
N TYR A 361 -32.83 -6.93 -24.71
CA TYR A 361 -34.07 -7.70 -24.63
C TYR A 361 -35.21 -6.96 -23.91
N GLY A 362 -36.43 -7.35 -24.26
CA GLY A 362 -37.69 -6.94 -23.65
C GLY A 362 -38.75 -7.97 -24.08
N ASP A 363 -39.76 -7.54 -24.83
CA ASP A 363 -40.69 -8.49 -25.47
C ASP A 363 -40.01 -9.38 -26.53
N LYS A 364 -38.94 -8.86 -27.14
CA LYS A 364 -38.11 -9.51 -28.16
C LYS A 364 -36.63 -9.28 -27.85
N VAL A 365 -35.76 -10.09 -28.43
CA VAL A 365 -34.31 -9.95 -28.36
C VAL A 365 -33.81 -9.30 -29.65
N ASN A 366 -32.93 -8.33 -29.51
CA ASN A 366 -32.28 -7.63 -30.62
C ASN A 366 -30.77 -7.65 -30.40
N ILE A 367 -30.02 -8.21 -31.35
CA ILE A 367 -28.56 -8.05 -31.39
C ILE A 367 -28.27 -6.67 -31.96
N GLU A 368 -27.97 -5.71 -31.10
CA GLU A 368 -27.72 -4.31 -31.48
C GLU A 368 -26.33 -4.16 -32.09
N ILE A 369 -25.35 -4.89 -31.56
CA ILE A 369 -23.97 -4.93 -32.08
C ILE A 369 -23.57 -6.39 -32.27
N PRO A 370 -23.43 -6.87 -33.52
CA PRO A 370 -23.01 -8.25 -33.79
C PRO A 370 -21.57 -8.53 -33.37
N ILE A 371 -21.30 -9.80 -33.01
CA ILE A 371 -20.01 -10.18 -32.44
C ILE A 371 -18.84 -9.93 -33.41
N GLY A 372 -17.85 -9.15 -32.98
CA GLY A 372 -16.64 -8.86 -33.75
C GLY A 372 -16.85 -8.02 -35.02
N ARG A 373 -17.98 -7.30 -35.15
CA ARG A 373 -18.26 -6.36 -36.26
C ARG A 373 -18.00 -4.90 -35.86
N TYR A 374 -16.79 -4.61 -35.40
CA TYR A 374 -16.31 -3.25 -35.13
C TYR A 374 -14.80 -3.18 -35.45
N GLY A 375 -14.33 -2.06 -35.98
CA GLY A 375 -12.91 -1.91 -36.39
C GLY A 375 -12.00 -1.52 -35.23
N THR A 376 -12.49 -0.68 -34.31
CA THR A 376 -11.73 -0.23 -33.14
C THR A 376 -12.58 -0.21 -31.87
N VAL A 377 -11.94 -0.17 -30.70
CA VAL A 377 -12.64 0.01 -29.41
C VAL A 377 -13.43 1.33 -29.40
N TRP A 378 -12.93 2.38 -30.06
CA TRP A 378 -13.64 3.66 -30.17
C TRP A 378 -14.96 3.55 -30.95
N GLU A 379 -14.96 2.81 -32.07
CA GLU A 379 -16.18 2.55 -32.85
C GLU A 379 -17.21 1.77 -32.04
N LEU A 380 -16.76 0.73 -31.33
CA LEU A 380 -17.63 -0.04 -30.44
C LEU A 380 -18.28 0.85 -29.37
N MET A 381 -17.53 1.78 -28.78
CA MET A 381 -18.05 2.71 -27.77
C MET A 381 -19.13 3.63 -28.36
N LYS A 382 -18.91 4.14 -29.58
CA LYS A 382 -19.89 4.94 -30.31
C LYS A 382 -21.16 4.15 -30.64
N ASP A 383 -21.01 2.89 -31.05
CA ASP A 383 -22.14 2.01 -31.35
C ASP A 383 -22.96 1.72 -30.08
N ILE A 384 -22.30 1.49 -28.94
CA ILE A 384 -22.96 1.34 -27.63
C ILE A 384 -23.76 2.61 -27.30
N ASP A 385 -23.19 3.80 -27.52
CA ASP A 385 -23.88 5.07 -27.26
C ASP A 385 -25.14 5.25 -28.12
N ASN A 386 -25.17 4.68 -29.33
CA ASN A 386 -26.34 4.74 -30.22
C ASN A 386 -27.45 3.73 -29.90
N ILE A 387 -27.23 2.77 -28.99
CA ILE A 387 -28.28 1.81 -28.61
C ILE A 387 -29.45 2.53 -27.91
N HIS A 388 -30.65 2.38 -28.46
CA HIS A 388 -31.86 3.04 -27.96
C HIS A 388 -32.68 2.14 -27.01
N PHE A 389 -33.22 2.75 -25.96
CA PHE A 389 -34.14 2.10 -25.04
C PHE A 389 -35.45 1.73 -25.76
N ARG A 390 -35.83 0.44 -25.76
CA ARG A 390 -37.02 -0.06 -26.50
C ARG A 390 -38.24 -0.32 -25.62
N GLY A 391 -38.05 -0.62 -24.34
CA GLY A 391 -39.12 -1.01 -23.43
C GLY A 391 -39.68 -2.42 -23.68
N GLY A 392 -40.84 -2.68 -23.07
CA GLY A 392 -41.53 -3.97 -23.09
C GLY A 392 -41.46 -4.71 -21.76
N ASN A 393 -41.85 -5.99 -21.77
CA ASN A 393 -41.79 -6.87 -20.60
C ASN A 393 -40.40 -7.50 -20.42
N THR A 394 -40.06 -7.92 -19.20
CA THR A 394 -38.79 -8.60 -18.90
C THR A 394 -38.91 -10.11 -19.15
N PHE A 395 -38.63 -10.59 -20.36
CA PHE A 395 -38.57 -12.04 -20.65
C PHE A 395 -37.11 -12.54 -20.71
N THR A 396 -36.48 -12.64 -19.55
CA THR A 396 -35.07 -13.04 -19.42
C THR A 396 -34.86 -14.49 -19.85
N GLY A 397 -35.81 -15.39 -19.59
CA GLY A 397 -35.71 -16.80 -19.98
C GLY A 397 -35.63 -16.97 -21.50
N ARG A 398 -36.59 -16.38 -22.22
CA ARG A 398 -36.57 -16.33 -23.69
C ARG A 398 -35.31 -15.66 -24.24
N ALA A 399 -34.80 -14.65 -23.55
CA ALA A 399 -33.58 -13.97 -23.96
C ALA A 399 -32.34 -14.87 -23.85
N LEU A 400 -32.24 -15.65 -22.77
CA LEU A 400 -31.17 -16.64 -22.58
C LEU A 400 -31.20 -17.72 -23.66
N ASP A 401 -32.38 -18.29 -23.96
CA ASP A 401 -32.52 -19.29 -25.05
C ASP A 401 -32.08 -18.72 -26.40
N TYR A 402 -32.52 -17.49 -26.73
CA TYR A 402 -32.16 -16.86 -27.98
C TYR A 402 -30.64 -16.62 -28.10
N ILE A 403 -29.98 -16.14 -27.04
CA ILE A 403 -28.54 -15.91 -27.05
C ILE A 403 -27.77 -17.23 -27.09
N ALA A 404 -28.22 -18.25 -26.36
CA ALA A 404 -27.62 -19.58 -26.39
C ALA A 404 -27.72 -20.26 -27.76
N GLU A 405 -28.77 -19.93 -28.52
CA GLU A 405 -28.95 -20.46 -29.86
C GLU A 405 -28.24 -19.64 -30.93
N TYR A 406 -28.37 -18.31 -30.92
CA TYR A 406 -27.98 -17.42 -32.02
C TYR A 406 -26.91 -16.40 -31.67
N GLY A 407 -26.69 -16.07 -30.39
CA GLY A 407 -25.86 -14.95 -29.96
C GLY A 407 -24.39 -15.09 -30.37
N PHE A 408 -23.81 -16.28 -30.20
CA PHE A 408 -22.40 -16.56 -30.52
C PHE A 408 -22.18 -17.07 -31.96
N ARG A 409 -23.20 -17.06 -32.82
CA ARG A 409 -23.06 -17.45 -34.23
C ARG A 409 -22.43 -16.30 -35.02
N SER A 410 -21.22 -16.50 -35.55
CA SER A 410 -20.54 -15.52 -36.40
C SER A 410 -20.68 -15.82 -37.89
N ALA A 411 -20.81 -14.76 -38.72
CA ALA A 411 -20.75 -14.84 -40.18
C ALA A 411 -19.33 -15.16 -40.73
N GLN A 412 -18.29 -15.07 -39.91
CA GLN A 412 -16.90 -15.42 -40.24
C GLN A 412 -16.43 -16.73 -39.59
N GLY A 413 -17.36 -17.50 -39.01
CA GLY A 413 -17.06 -18.72 -38.24
C GLY A 413 -16.92 -18.45 -36.74
N SER A 414 -17.58 -19.28 -35.93
CA SER A 414 -17.30 -19.36 -34.49
C SER A 414 -15.89 -19.90 -34.30
N ARG A 415 -15.10 -19.27 -33.43
CA ARG A 415 -13.83 -19.84 -33.00
C ARG A 415 -14.22 -20.89 -31.96
N MET A 416 -14.44 -22.14 -32.37
CA MET A 416 -14.95 -23.20 -31.47
C MET A 416 -14.05 -23.46 -30.24
N GLU A 417 -12.84 -22.89 -30.17
CA GLU A 417 -11.87 -23.08 -29.09
C GLU A 417 -11.75 -21.90 -28.10
N VAL A 418 -12.58 -20.84 -28.18
CA VAL A 418 -12.56 -19.73 -27.20
C VAL A 418 -13.78 -19.77 -26.26
N PRO A 419 -13.60 -19.46 -24.96
CA PRO A 419 -14.70 -19.38 -24.02
C PRO A 419 -15.77 -18.37 -24.46
N HIS A 420 -17.03 -18.81 -24.42
CA HIS A 420 -18.20 -17.94 -24.62
C HIS A 420 -18.68 -17.42 -23.26
N VAL A 421 -18.72 -16.09 -23.12
CA VAL A 421 -19.09 -15.40 -21.88
C VAL A 421 -20.32 -14.55 -22.10
N LEU A 422 -21.33 -14.73 -21.26
CA LEU A 422 -22.56 -13.94 -21.26
C LEU A 422 -22.65 -13.13 -19.98
N VAL A 423 -22.70 -11.80 -20.10
CA VAL A 423 -22.95 -10.89 -18.97
C VAL A 423 -24.37 -10.35 -19.08
N VAL A 424 -25.25 -10.78 -18.18
CA VAL A 424 -26.64 -10.35 -18.11
C VAL A 424 -26.77 -9.15 -17.18
N LEU A 425 -27.21 -8.02 -17.73
CA LEU A 425 -27.41 -6.76 -17.01
C LEU A 425 -28.91 -6.51 -16.85
N SER A 426 -29.46 -6.79 -15.66
CA SER A 426 -30.88 -6.60 -15.37
C SER A 426 -31.12 -6.17 -13.93
N ASN A 427 -32.04 -5.22 -13.77
CA ASN A 427 -32.54 -4.76 -12.46
C ASN A 427 -33.99 -5.16 -12.22
N SER A 428 -34.53 -6.08 -13.03
CA SER A 428 -35.93 -6.44 -13.00
C SER A 428 -36.12 -7.95 -12.91
N LYS A 429 -37.25 -8.36 -12.32
CA LYS A 429 -37.61 -9.78 -12.20
C LYS A 429 -38.18 -10.25 -13.53
N SER A 430 -37.78 -11.44 -13.97
CA SER A 430 -38.31 -12.04 -15.20
C SER A 430 -39.80 -12.40 -15.08
N HIS A 431 -40.53 -12.24 -16.18
CA HIS A 431 -41.92 -12.64 -16.32
C HIS A 431 -42.07 -14.10 -16.79
N ASP A 432 -41.02 -14.69 -17.35
CA ASP A 432 -40.93 -16.11 -17.70
C ASP A 432 -39.92 -16.86 -16.83
N SER A 433 -39.95 -18.19 -16.88
CA SER A 433 -39.00 -19.03 -16.16
C SER A 433 -37.60 -18.89 -16.76
N VAL A 434 -36.61 -18.65 -15.91
CA VAL A 434 -35.20 -18.54 -16.30
C VAL A 434 -34.42 -19.84 -16.11
N THR A 435 -34.95 -20.80 -15.35
CA THR A 435 -34.21 -21.99 -14.89
C THR A 435 -33.76 -22.87 -16.05
N LEU A 436 -34.70 -23.37 -16.86
CA LEU A 436 -34.40 -24.27 -17.98
C LEU A 436 -33.58 -23.56 -19.09
N PRO A 437 -33.93 -22.33 -19.53
CA PRO A 437 -33.10 -21.60 -20.49
C PRO A 437 -31.67 -21.37 -20.01
N ALA A 438 -31.47 -21.08 -18.72
CA ALA A 438 -30.14 -20.91 -18.15
C ALA A 438 -29.36 -22.21 -18.08
N GLU A 439 -30.00 -23.33 -17.72
CA GLU A 439 -29.41 -24.67 -17.77
C GLU A 439 -28.95 -25.01 -19.18
N ASN A 440 -29.84 -24.86 -20.17
CA ASN A 440 -29.53 -25.08 -21.59
C ASN A 440 -28.35 -24.23 -22.08
N ALA A 441 -28.29 -22.96 -21.67
CA ALA A 441 -27.20 -22.07 -22.02
C ALA A 441 -25.86 -22.53 -21.41
N ARG A 442 -25.84 -22.94 -20.15
CA ARG A 442 -24.64 -23.47 -19.47
C ARG A 442 -24.20 -24.82 -20.02
N GLU A 443 -25.13 -25.69 -20.40
CA GLU A 443 -24.84 -26.97 -21.07
C GLU A 443 -24.17 -26.79 -22.44
N ARG A 444 -24.39 -25.63 -23.08
CA ARG A 444 -23.68 -25.21 -24.30
C ARG A 444 -22.35 -24.51 -24.01
N GLU A 445 -21.82 -24.70 -22.81
CA GLU A 445 -20.53 -24.16 -22.37
C GLU A 445 -20.47 -22.62 -22.38
N ILE A 446 -21.62 -21.95 -22.22
CA ILE A 446 -21.68 -20.50 -22.06
C ILE A 446 -21.51 -20.17 -20.59
N PHE A 447 -20.47 -19.40 -20.26
CA PHE A 447 -20.21 -18.94 -18.91
C PHE A 447 -21.02 -17.68 -18.62
N ILE A 448 -21.95 -17.75 -17.65
CA ILE A 448 -22.92 -16.69 -17.41
C ILE A 448 -22.60 -15.92 -16.12
N LEU A 449 -22.49 -14.61 -16.23
CA LEU A 449 -22.35 -13.64 -15.13
C LEU A 449 -23.60 -12.77 -15.09
N THR A 450 -24.11 -12.43 -13.91
CA THR A 450 -25.28 -11.56 -13.77
C THR A 450 -24.93 -10.32 -12.95
N VAL A 451 -25.38 -9.15 -13.38
CA VAL A 451 -25.14 -7.87 -12.70
C VAL A 451 -26.48 -7.13 -12.51
N GLY A 452 -26.80 -6.73 -11.27
CA GLY A 452 -28.07 -6.02 -11.00
C GLY A 452 -28.19 -5.29 -9.65
N ARG A 453 -29.18 -4.40 -9.54
CA ARG A 453 -29.29 -3.35 -8.51
C ARG A 453 -29.93 -3.79 -7.18
N SER A 454 -30.10 -5.09 -6.91
CA SER A 454 -30.75 -5.54 -5.66
C SER A 454 -30.42 -6.97 -5.24
N SER A 455 -30.18 -7.15 -3.94
CA SER A 455 -30.10 -8.47 -3.30
C SER A 455 -31.41 -9.27 -3.39
N ARG A 456 -32.55 -8.63 -3.66
CA ARG A 456 -33.85 -9.32 -3.82
C ARG A 456 -33.95 -10.13 -5.10
N LEU A 457 -33.14 -9.80 -6.12
CA LEU A 457 -33.05 -10.53 -7.38
C LEU A 457 -32.00 -11.66 -7.33
N PHE A 458 -31.25 -11.74 -6.23
CA PHE A 458 -30.13 -12.68 -6.09
C PHE A 458 -30.53 -14.12 -6.36
N ASN A 459 -31.71 -14.56 -5.88
CA ASN A 459 -32.18 -15.93 -6.10
C ASN A 459 -32.40 -16.23 -7.58
N GLU A 460 -33.04 -15.33 -8.32
CA GLU A 460 -33.28 -15.52 -9.76
C GLU A 460 -31.97 -15.44 -10.56
N MET A 461 -31.11 -14.49 -10.23
CA MET A 461 -29.78 -14.37 -10.83
C MET A 461 -28.90 -15.59 -10.56
N ASN A 462 -28.96 -16.15 -9.35
CA ASN A 462 -28.25 -17.38 -8.99
C ASN A 462 -28.78 -18.61 -9.76
N LEU A 463 -30.08 -18.65 -10.10
CA LEU A 463 -30.61 -19.69 -11.00
C LEU A 463 -30.06 -19.52 -12.43
N ILE A 464 -29.84 -18.28 -12.88
CA ILE A 464 -29.27 -17.98 -14.19
C ILE A 464 -27.78 -18.38 -14.27
N THR A 465 -27.00 -18.07 -13.24
CA THR A 465 -25.56 -18.40 -13.24
C THR A 465 -25.27 -19.84 -12.82
N GLY A 466 -26.11 -20.44 -11.97
CA GLY A 466 -25.84 -21.72 -11.30
C GLY A 466 -24.77 -21.65 -10.20
N ASP A 467 -24.18 -20.47 -9.96
CA ASP A 467 -23.15 -20.23 -8.95
C ASP A 467 -23.32 -18.82 -8.38
N SER A 468 -23.50 -18.74 -7.06
CA SER A 468 -23.78 -17.51 -6.33
C SER A 468 -22.63 -16.51 -6.39
N ARG A 469 -21.41 -16.95 -6.71
CA ARG A 469 -20.21 -16.11 -6.83
C ARG A 469 -20.13 -15.38 -8.17
N LEU A 470 -20.96 -15.76 -9.13
CA LEU A 470 -21.08 -15.12 -10.45
C LEU A 470 -22.22 -14.10 -10.48
N VAL A 471 -22.87 -13.88 -9.34
CA VAL A 471 -23.94 -12.90 -9.14
C VAL A 471 -23.35 -11.63 -8.52
N PHE A 472 -23.40 -10.53 -9.26
CA PHE A 472 -22.91 -9.23 -8.85
C PHE A 472 -24.09 -8.32 -8.55
N THR A 473 -24.23 -7.94 -7.29
CA THR A 473 -25.24 -6.96 -6.89
C THR A 473 -24.62 -5.63 -6.54
N PHE A 474 -25.35 -4.54 -6.77
CA PHE A 474 -24.94 -3.19 -6.36
C PHE A 474 -26.14 -2.40 -5.84
N SER A 475 -25.89 -1.42 -4.97
CA SER A 475 -26.92 -0.52 -4.42
C SER A 475 -26.87 0.87 -5.05
N ASP A 476 -25.68 1.31 -5.48
CA ASP A 476 -25.43 2.61 -6.09
C ASP A 476 -24.45 2.53 -7.28
N PRO A 477 -24.38 3.57 -8.13
CA PRO A 477 -23.50 3.58 -9.30
C PRO A 477 -22.01 3.41 -8.99
N GLN A 478 -21.51 3.91 -7.86
CA GLN A 478 -20.07 3.78 -7.52
C GLN A 478 -19.73 2.34 -7.18
N GLU A 479 -20.61 1.64 -6.46
CA GLU A 479 -20.45 0.21 -6.20
C GLU A 479 -20.45 -0.59 -7.50
N LEU A 480 -21.35 -0.27 -8.45
CA LEU A 480 -21.38 -0.89 -9.78
C LEU A 480 -20.05 -0.68 -10.52
N TYR A 481 -19.51 0.55 -10.53
CA TYR A 481 -18.21 0.83 -11.16
C TYR A 481 -17.04 0.14 -10.44
N GLY A 482 -17.13 -0.05 -9.12
CA GLY A 482 -16.17 -0.84 -8.35
C GLY A 482 -16.12 -2.32 -8.76
N LYS A 483 -17.18 -2.86 -9.36
CA LYS A 483 -17.23 -4.25 -9.86
C LYS A 483 -16.48 -4.48 -11.16
N VAL A 484 -15.99 -3.43 -11.83
CA VAL A 484 -15.28 -3.55 -13.12
C VAL A 484 -14.08 -4.50 -13.03
N MET A 485 -13.23 -4.35 -12.01
CA MET A 485 -12.02 -5.19 -11.87
C MET A 485 -12.36 -6.64 -11.50
N GLU A 486 -13.36 -6.83 -10.66
CA GLU A 486 -13.84 -8.16 -10.26
C GLU A 486 -14.41 -8.91 -11.47
N LEU A 487 -15.25 -8.24 -12.27
CA LEU A 487 -15.81 -8.78 -13.50
C LEU A 487 -14.76 -9.02 -14.58
N ARG A 488 -13.81 -8.10 -14.78
CA ARG A 488 -12.66 -8.30 -15.68
C ARG A 488 -11.89 -9.57 -15.31
N THR A 489 -11.62 -9.75 -14.01
CA THR A 489 -10.90 -10.93 -13.51
C THR A 489 -11.70 -12.21 -13.77
N LYS A 490 -13.03 -12.19 -13.58
CA LYS A 490 -13.88 -13.35 -13.88
C LYS A 490 -14.02 -13.63 -15.37
N ILE A 491 -14.10 -12.61 -16.22
CA ILE A 491 -14.23 -12.75 -17.68
C ILE A 491 -12.93 -13.25 -18.29
N CYS A 492 -11.80 -12.62 -17.96
CA CYS A 492 -10.49 -12.95 -18.53
C CYS A 492 -9.82 -14.13 -17.81
N GLY A 493 -10.21 -14.44 -16.58
CA GLY A 493 -9.73 -15.60 -15.81
C GLY A 493 -10.29 -16.93 -16.29
N LEU A 494 -11.19 -16.95 -17.28
CA LEU A 494 -11.68 -18.17 -17.91
C LEU A 494 -10.64 -18.84 -18.80
N ASN A 495 -9.68 -18.05 -19.31
CA ASN A 495 -8.49 -18.58 -19.97
C ASN A 495 -7.43 -19.07 -18.97
N THR A 496 -7.55 -18.71 -17.70
CA THR A 496 -6.74 -19.25 -16.61
C THR A 496 -7.56 -20.30 -15.86
N ALA A 497 -7.94 -21.37 -16.55
CA ALA A 497 -8.58 -22.51 -15.92
C ALA A 497 -7.59 -23.36 -15.10
N GLY A 498 -6.44 -22.82 -14.66
CA GLY A 498 -5.46 -23.56 -13.87
C GLY A 498 -4.71 -22.79 -12.80
N CYS A 499 -4.13 -23.54 -11.86
CA CYS A 499 -3.27 -23.08 -10.76
C CYS A 499 -1.87 -22.60 -11.26
N TYR A 500 -1.80 -21.70 -12.25
CA TYR A 500 -0.58 -21.32 -12.99
C TYR A 500 0.46 -20.48 -12.20
N SER A 501 0.46 -20.50 -10.86
CA SER A 501 1.44 -19.76 -10.05
C SER A 501 1.63 -20.25 -8.62
N LYS A 502 1.19 -21.48 -8.30
CA LYS A 502 1.29 -22.02 -6.93
C LYS A 502 2.10 -23.31 -6.90
N THR A 503 2.98 -23.42 -5.91
CA THR A 503 3.69 -24.67 -5.62
C THR A 503 2.74 -25.64 -4.92
N LEU A 504 2.49 -26.80 -5.54
CA LEU A 504 1.51 -27.78 -5.05
C LEU A 504 1.97 -29.21 -5.35
N ASP A 505 1.89 -30.09 -4.35
CA ASP A 505 2.03 -31.53 -4.48
C ASP A 505 0.65 -32.17 -4.37
N LEU A 506 0.08 -32.57 -5.51
CA LEU A 506 -1.29 -33.07 -5.62
C LEU A 506 -1.29 -34.59 -5.88
N VAL A 507 -1.99 -35.35 -5.04
CA VAL A 507 -2.17 -36.80 -5.25
C VAL A 507 -3.63 -37.12 -5.53
N PHE A 508 -3.90 -37.76 -6.67
CA PHE A 508 -5.21 -38.37 -6.92
C PHE A 508 -5.24 -39.79 -6.35
N ALA A 509 -6.23 -40.07 -5.51
CA ALA A 509 -6.52 -41.38 -4.95
C ALA A 509 -7.82 -41.91 -5.56
N LEU A 510 -7.72 -42.90 -6.45
CA LEU A 510 -8.85 -43.41 -7.22
C LEU A 510 -9.28 -44.79 -6.75
N ASP A 511 -10.56 -44.91 -6.40
CA ASP A 511 -11.18 -46.18 -6.10
C ASP A 511 -11.31 -47.04 -7.37
N ALA A 512 -10.63 -48.18 -7.38
CA ALA A 512 -10.64 -49.16 -8.47
C ALA A 512 -11.28 -50.49 -8.03
N SER A 513 -12.16 -50.46 -7.02
CA SER A 513 -12.84 -51.61 -6.44
C SER A 513 -13.96 -52.20 -7.33
N HIS A 514 -14.50 -53.35 -6.92
CA HIS A 514 -15.61 -54.01 -7.61
C HIS A 514 -16.91 -53.19 -7.61
N LYS A 515 -17.13 -52.32 -6.61
CA LYS A 515 -18.33 -51.48 -6.52
C LYS A 515 -18.34 -50.35 -7.55
N VAL A 516 -17.18 -49.73 -7.78
CA VAL A 516 -16.99 -48.79 -8.89
C VAL A 516 -17.14 -49.51 -10.23
N GLY A 517 -16.56 -50.71 -10.36
CA GLY A 517 -16.63 -51.45 -11.61
C GLY A 517 -15.77 -50.87 -12.73
N ARG A 518 -15.53 -51.68 -13.77
CA ARG A 518 -14.64 -51.32 -14.89
C ARG A 518 -15.20 -50.18 -15.75
N HIS A 519 -16.52 -50.08 -15.84
CA HIS A 519 -17.18 -49.02 -16.61
C HIS A 519 -16.92 -47.66 -15.96
N ASP A 520 -17.24 -47.51 -14.69
CA ASP A 520 -17.18 -46.21 -14.02
C ASP A 520 -15.76 -45.78 -13.68
N PHE A 521 -14.85 -46.74 -13.49
CA PHE A 521 -13.43 -46.43 -13.43
C PHE A 521 -12.92 -45.72 -14.70
N ARG A 522 -13.52 -45.95 -15.88
CA ARG A 522 -13.19 -45.18 -17.09
C ARG A 522 -13.67 -43.74 -16.99
N HIS A 523 -14.84 -43.49 -16.40
CA HIS A 523 -15.33 -42.13 -16.14
C HIS A 523 -14.41 -41.38 -15.17
N ILE A 524 -13.97 -42.03 -14.09
CA ILE A 524 -13.00 -41.46 -13.15
C ILE A 524 -11.70 -41.10 -13.87
N LYS A 525 -11.14 -42.00 -14.67
CA LYS A 525 -9.91 -41.71 -15.44
C LYS A 525 -10.10 -40.55 -16.41
N GLY A 526 -11.25 -40.48 -17.10
CA GLY A 526 -11.57 -39.36 -17.99
C GLY A 526 -11.65 -38.03 -17.24
N PHE A 527 -12.35 -38.03 -16.12
CA PHE A 527 -12.47 -36.86 -15.23
C PHE A 527 -11.09 -36.37 -14.76
N VAL A 528 -10.27 -37.24 -14.18
CA VAL A 528 -8.92 -36.86 -13.69
C VAL A 528 -8.04 -36.40 -14.85
N LYS A 529 -8.17 -37.02 -16.03
CA LYS A 529 -7.44 -36.59 -17.23
C LYS A 529 -7.79 -35.16 -17.61
N ASN A 530 -9.07 -34.80 -17.57
CA ASN A 530 -9.53 -33.45 -17.88
C ASN A 530 -9.03 -32.45 -16.83
N ILE A 531 -9.09 -32.82 -15.54
CA ILE A 531 -8.55 -32.02 -14.43
C ILE A 531 -7.04 -31.77 -14.60
N ILE A 532 -6.24 -32.77 -14.99
CA ILE A 532 -4.78 -32.59 -15.17
C ILE A 532 -4.46 -31.53 -16.24
N SER A 533 -5.30 -31.37 -17.27
CA SER A 533 -5.13 -30.31 -18.29
C SER A 533 -5.27 -28.88 -17.73
N GLN A 534 -5.74 -28.77 -16.50
CA GLN A 534 -5.98 -27.52 -15.79
C GLN A 534 -4.80 -27.18 -14.85
N PHE A 535 -3.66 -27.85 -14.96
CA PHE A 535 -2.49 -27.57 -14.12
C PHE A 535 -1.22 -27.42 -14.96
N ASP A 536 -0.37 -26.50 -14.53
CA ASP A 536 0.99 -26.36 -15.04
C ASP A 536 1.90 -27.39 -14.36
N ILE A 537 2.20 -28.47 -15.08
CA ILE A 537 3.02 -29.56 -14.54
C ILE A 537 4.49 -29.19 -14.71
N ASP A 538 5.09 -28.77 -13.61
CA ASP A 538 6.48 -28.33 -13.57
C ASP A 538 7.12 -28.75 -12.24
N ALA A 539 8.43 -29.02 -12.27
CA ALA A 539 9.18 -29.48 -11.10
C ALA A 539 9.16 -28.46 -9.95
N ASP A 540 9.09 -27.17 -10.27
CA ASP A 540 9.08 -26.06 -9.34
C ASP A 540 7.65 -25.56 -9.04
N LEU A 541 6.65 -25.91 -9.85
CA LEU A 541 5.24 -25.51 -9.65
C LEU A 541 4.35 -26.67 -9.16
N THR A 542 3.51 -27.26 -10.02
CA THR A 542 2.60 -28.35 -9.62
C THR A 542 3.17 -29.71 -9.98
N GLN A 543 3.29 -30.58 -8.98
CA GLN A 543 3.63 -31.99 -9.16
C GLN A 543 2.40 -32.85 -8.87
N ILE A 544 2.12 -33.84 -9.72
CA ILE A 544 0.94 -34.70 -9.59
C ILE A 544 1.35 -36.16 -9.47
N GLY A 545 0.86 -36.82 -8.42
CA GLY A 545 0.95 -38.26 -8.20
C GLY A 545 -0.40 -38.94 -8.40
N LEU A 546 -0.38 -40.22 -8.75
CA LEU A 546 -1.58 -41.02 -8.94
C LEU A 546 -1.48 -42.34 -8.17
N VAL A 547 -2.42 -42.56 -7.25
CA VAL A 547 -2.61 -43.80 -6.52
C VAL A 547 -3.98 -44.38 -6.88
N ILE A 548 -4.00 -45.64 -7.27
CA ILE A 548 -5.23 -46.42 -7.45
C ILE A 548 -5.32 -47.44 -6.33
N TYR A 549 -6.52 -47.75 -5.84
CA TYR A 549 -6.65 -48.68 -4.72
C TYR A 549 -7.87 -49.60 -4.85
N SER A 550 -7.73 -50.76 -4.20
CA SER A 550 -8.77 -51.76 -3.97
C SER A 550 -8.39 -52.50 -2.68
N ASP A 551 -8.12 -53.80 -2.73
CA ASP A 551 -7.62 -54.58 -1.59
C ASP A 551 -6.26 -54.07 -1.09
N LYS A 552 -5.46 -53.50 -2.01
CA LYS A 552 -4.18 -52.85 -1.74
C LYS A 552 -4.04 -51.57 -2.58
N PRO A 553 -3.45 -50.49 -2.03
CA PRO A 553 -3.10 -49.32 -2.81
C PRO A 553 -1.89 -49.58 -3.70
N ARG A 554 -1.83 -48.89 -4.85
CA ARG A 554 -0.73 -48.94 -5.80
C ARG A 554 -0.49 -47.57 -6.41
N THR A 555 0.74 -47.06 -6.29
CA THR A 555 1.17 -45.88 -7.03
C THR A 555 1.33 -46.23 -8.52
N VAL A 556 0.65 -45.48 -9.38
CA VAL A 556 0.77 -45.56 -10.85
C VAL A 556 1.94 -44.71 -11.31
N PHE A 557 2.09 -43.51 -10.76
CA PHE A 557 3.25 -42.64 -10.91
C PHE A 557 3.39 -41.72 -9.69
N ASN A 558 4.64 -41.38 -9.35
CA ASN A 558 4.98 -40.50 -8.23
C ASN A 558 4.89 -39.02 -8.65
N LEU A 559 5.07 -38.10 -7.70
CA LEU A 559 4.99 -36.65 -7.91
C LEU A 559 6.05 -36.15 -8.90
N ASP A 560 7.26 -36.72 -8.84
CA ASP A 560 8.42 -36.37 -9.67
C ASP A 560 8.53 -37.17 -10.98
N THR A 561 7.54 -38.01 -11.30
CA THR A 561 7.67 -38.96 -12.42
C THR A 561 7.52 -38.30 -13.80
N PHE A 562 6.71 -37.24 -13.91
CA PHE A 562 6.42 -36.61 -15.19
C PHE A 562 6.53 -35.09 -15.12
N ASP A 563 7.23 -34.54 -16.12
CA ASP A 563 7.41 -33.12 -16.43
C ASP A 563 6.50 -32.66 -17.58
N SER A 564 5.56 -33.52 -17.99
CA SER A 564 4.76 -33.31 -19.19
C SER A 564 3.36 -33.89 -19.01
N GLU A 565 2.38 -33.01 -19.17
CA GLU A 565 0.95 -33.33 -19.16
C GLU A 565 0.62 -34.50 -20.11
N GLY A 566 1.18 -34.50 -21.33
CA GLY A 566 0.94 -35.54 -22.33
C GLY A 566 1.42 -36.93 -21.88
N LYS A 567 2.61 -37.02 -21.27
CA LYS A 567 3.16 -38.28 -20.73
C LYS A 567 2.31 -38.78 -19.55
N MET A 568 1.93 -37.86 -18.67
CA MET A 568 1.10 -38.15 -17.50
C MET A 568 -0.29 -38.66 -17.89
N LYS A 569 -0.97 -37.97 -18.82
CA LYS A 569 -2.28 -38.39 -19.35
C LYS A 569 -2.22 -39.75 -20.02
N LYS A 570 -1.14 -40.06 -20.74
CA LYS A 570 -0.92 -41.38 -21.33
C LYS A 570 -0.79 -42.46 -20.26
N SER A 571 0.00 -42.21 -19.21
CA SER A 571 0.15 -43.13 -18.07
C SER A 571 -1.16 -43.35 -17.33
N LEU A 572 -1.89 -42.27 -17.00
CA LEU A 572 -3.23 -42.34 -16.42
C LEU A 572 -4.19 -43.17 -17.27
N SER A 573 -4.19 -42.98 -18.59
CA SER A 573 -5.05 -43.77 -19.49
C SER A 573 -4.78 -45.28 -19.37
N LEU A 574 -3.52 -45.66 -19.15
CA LEU A 574 -3.06 -47.04 -18.98
C LEU A 574 -3.25 -47.60 -17.56
N ALA A 575 -3.67 -46.78 -16.58
CA ALA A 575 -3.88 -47.25 -15.21
C ALA A 575 -4.90 -48.42 -15.18
N PRO A 576 -4.53 -49.56 -14.56
CA PRO A 576 -5.36 -50.77 -14.57
C PRO A 576 -6.52 -50.64 -13.60
N TYR A 577 -7.65 -51.26 -13.97
CA TYR A 577 -8.73 -51.54 -13.03
C TYR A 577 -8.35 -52.77 -12.18
N LEU A 578 -8.49 -52.68 -10.86
CA LEU A 578 -8.00 -53.71 -9.92
C LEU A 578 -9.08 -54.75 -9.56
N GLY A 579 -10.32 -54.32 -9.31
CA GLY A 579 -11.34 -55.18 -8.69
C GLY A 579 -11.03 -55.46 -7.21
N GLY A 580 -11.93 -56.14 -6.49
CA GLY A 580 -11.78 -56.38 -5.05
C GLY A 580 -12.49 -55.35 -4.16
N ASN A 581 -12.18 -55.30 -2.87
CA ASN A 581 -12.86 -54.40 -1.92
C ASN A 581 -12.21 -53.02 -1.86
N ALA A 582 -12.93 -51.98 -1.46
CA ALA A 582 -12.36 -50.65 -1.23
C ALA A 582 -11.75 -50.58 0.19
N TRP A 583 -10.43 -50.41 0.28
CA TRP A 583 -9.69 -50.16 1.53
C TRP A 583 -9.14 -48.74 1.54
N THR A 584 -10.04 -47.77 1.69
CA THR A 584 -9.74 -46.33 1.61
C THR A 584 -8.84 -45.87 2.75
N GLY A 585 -8.97 -46.43 3.95
CA GLY A 585 -8.08 -46.12 5.09
C GLY A 585 -6.64 -46.48 4.79
N LYS A 586 -6.38 -47.72 4.35
CA LYS A 586 -5.06 -48.18 3.90
C LYS A 586 -4.52 -47.33 2.75
N ALA A 587 -5.36 -46.89 1.82
CA ALA A 587 -4.92 -46.04 0.72
C ALA A 587 -4.44 -44.67 1.19
N LEU A 588 -5.18 -44.01 2.09
CA LEU A 588 -4.76 -42.73 2.67
C LEU A 588 -3.50 -42.87 3.54
N GLN A 589 -3.38 -43.97 4.30
CA GLN A 589 -2.18 -44.25 5.07
C GLN A 589 -0.96 -44.43 4.16
N TYR A 590 -1.11 -45.24 3.10
CA TYR A 590 -0.05 -45.46 2.12
C TYR A 590 0.39 -44.17 1.41
N ILE A 591 -0.55 -43.28 1.09
CA ILE A 591 -0.22 -41.96 0.52
C ILE A 591 0.60 -41.11 1.51
N THR A 592 0.28 -41.18 2.80
CA THR A 592 0.99 -40.45 3.85
C THR A 592 2.43 -40.97 4.02
N GLU A 593 2.58 -42.30 4.07
CA GLU A 593 3.86 -42.95 4.42
C GLU A 593 4.81 -43.12 3.23
N ASP A 594 4.28 -43.37 2.03
CA ASP A 594 5.09 -43.64 0.82
C ASP A 594 5.01 -42.50 -0.19
N THR A 595 3.80 -42.15 -0.68
CA THR A 595 3.65 -41.21 -1.80
C THR A 595 4.09 -39.79 -1.46
N PHE A 596 3.84 -39.31 -0.25
CA PHE A 596 4.31 -38.00 0.24
C PHE A 596 5.73 -38.03 0.85
N SER A 597 6.54 -39.02 0.50
CA SER A 597 7.96 -39.02 0.87
C SER A 597 8.81 -38.21 -0.10
N ALA A 598 9.92 -37.65 0.39
CA ALA A 598 10.87 -36.90 -0.43
C ALA A 598 11.48 -37.75 -1.57
N GLN A 599 11.55 -39.08 -1.38
CA GLN A 599 12.04 -40.02 -2.40
C GLN A 599 11.06 -40.24 -3.54
N LYS A 600 9.81 -39.79 -3.39
CA LYS A 600 8.72 -39.91 -4.37
C LYS A 600 8.30 -38.53 -4.91
N GLY A 601 9.16 -37.53 -4.75
CA GLY A 601 8.95 -36.18 -5.26
C GLY A 601 8.28 -35.20 -4.30
N ALA A 602 7.85 -35.62 -3.11
CA ALA A 602 7.18 -34.69 -2.20
C ALA A 602 8.14 -33.64 -1.65
N ARG A 603 7.80 -32.37 -1.86
CA ARG A 603 8.66 -31.23 -1.54
C ARG A 603 8.42 -30.73 -0.12
N LEU A 604 9.51 -30.39 0.57
CA LEU A 604 9.45 -29.78 1.91
C LEU A 604 8.92 -28.35 1.81
N GLY A 605 8.03 -27.96 2.72
CA GLY A 605 7.42 -26.62 2.71
C GLY A 605 6.40 -26.35 1.61
N VAL A 606 6.22 -27.27 0.65
CA VAL A 606 5.19 -27.18 -0.38
C VAL A 606 3.87 -27.77 0.11
N GLN A 607 2.77 -27.13 -0.28
CA GLN A 607 1.43 -27.57 0.07
C GLN A 607 1.14 -28.95 -0.52
N LYS A 608 0.51 -29.80 0.28
CA LYS A 608 0.12 -31.16 -0.13
C LYS A 608 -1.40 -31.26 -0.15
N ALA A 609 -1.94 -31.84 -1.20
CA ALA A 609 -3.36 -32.11 -1.32
C ALA A 609 -3.63 -33.52 -1.84
N VAL A 610 -4.67 -34.15 -1.33
CA VAL A 610 -5.18 -35.43 -1.83
C VAL A 610 -6.59 -35.22 -2.33
N VAL A 611 -6.85 -35.63 -3.58
CA VAL A 611 -8.20 -35.73 -4.14
C VAL A 611 -8.60 -37.20 -4.12
N LEU A 612 -9.52 -37.54 -3.23
CA LEU A 612 -10.07 -38.88 -3.08
C LEU A 612 -11.38 -38.99 -3.87
N ILE A 613 -11.45 -39.91 -4.83
CA ILE A 613 -12.66 -40.19 -5.63
C ILE A 613 -13.17 -41.59 -5.29
N THR A 614 -14.34 -41.66 -4.65
CA THR A 614 -14.91 -42.92 -4.10
C THR A 614 -16.44 -42.87 -4.03
N ASP A 615 -17.09 -44.03 -3.91
CA ASP A 615 -18.52 -44.15 -3.58
C ASP A 615 -18.80 -44.03 -2.08
N GLY A 616 -17.75 -43.82 -1.27
CA GLY A 616 -17.83 -43.60 0.16
C GLY A 616 -17.97 -44.86 1.02
N GLN A 617 -17.91 -46.05 0.42
CA GLN A 617 -17.90 -47.31 1.17
C GLN A 617 -16.46 -47.80 1.34
N SER A 618 -16.03 -48.01 2.58
CA SER A 618 -14.73 -48.60 2.90
C SER A 618 -14.87 -49.82 3.78
N THR A 619 -13.94 -50.77 3.62
CA THR A 619 -13.87 -52.02 4.40
C THR A 619 -13.16 -51.81 5.74
N ASP A 620 -12.35 -50.75 5.84
CA ASP A 620 -11.58 -50.36 7.01
C ASP A 620 -12.03 -49.00 7.59
N GLU A 621 -11.45 -48.67 8.74
CA GLU A 621 -11.62 -47.37 9.38
C GLU A 621 -10.84 -46.31 8.58
N VAL A 622 -11.52 -45.23 8.17
CA VAL A 622 -10.96 -44.18 7.32
C VAL A 622 -10.82 -42.83 8.05
N THR A 623 -11.64 -42.60 9.07
CA THR A 623 -11.76 -41.28 9.72
C THR A 623 -10.48 -40.91 10.45
N THR A 624 -9.91 -41.84 11.22
CA THR A 624 -8.71 -41.59 12.04
C THR A 624 -7.50 -41.32 11.16
N VAL A 625 -7.35 -42.08 10.07
CA VAL A 625 -6.27 -41.92 9.09
C VAL A 625 -6.42 -40.57 8.36
N ALA A 626 -7.63 -40.22 7.93
CA ALA A 626 -7.89 -38.94 7.26
C ALA A 626 -7.65 -37.75 8.21
N GLU A 627 -8.02 -37.87 9.48
CA GLU A 627 -7.72 -36.86 10.51
C GLU A 627 -6.22 -36.68 10.73
N GLN A 628 -5.47 -37.77 10.79
CA GLN A 628 -4.01 -37.72 10.89
C GLN A 628 -3.39 -37.05 9.67
N LEU A 629 -3.82 -37.40 8.46
CA LEU A 629 -3.34 -36.80 7.22
C LEU A 629 -3.56 -35.27 7.22
N ARG A 630 -4.75 -34.82 7.65
CA ARG A 630 -5.05 -33.39 7.80
C ARG A 630 -4.19 -32.70 8.86
N ARG A 631 -3.91 -33.36 9.99
CA ARG A 631 -3.01 -32.82 11.05
C ARG A 631 -1.58 -32.62 10.57
N HIS A 632 -1.13 -33.40 9.58
CA HIS A 632 0.17 -33.22 8.92
C HIS A 632 0.16 -32.15 7.82
N GLY A 633 -0.89 -31.30 7.78
CA GLY A 633 -0.97 -30.16 6.86
C GLY A 633 -1.37 -30.52 5.42
N VAL A 634 -1.92 -31.73 5.21
CA VAL A 634 -2.41 -32.16 3.89
C VAL A 634 -3.90 -31.84 3.75
N THR A 635 -4.27 -31.15 2.68
CA THR A 635 -5.67 -30.88 2.35
C THR A 635 -6.32 -32.13 1.75
N VAL A 636 -7.42 -32.62 2.33
CA VAL A 636 -8.15 -33.78 1.81
C VAL A 636 -9.43 -33.31 1.12
N LEU A 637 -9.43 -33.33 -0.21
CA LEU A 637 -10.59 -33.07 -1.05
C LEU A 637 -11.26 -34.39 -1.41
N LEU A 638 -12.57 -34.43 -1.33
CA LEU A 638 -13.34 -35.65 -1.49
C LEU A 638 -14.40 -35.48 -2.57
N THR A 639 -14.36 -36.31 -3.60
CA THR A 639 -15.41 -36.44 -4.61
C THR A 639 -16.17 -37.73 -4.34
N GLY A 640 -17.32 -37.60 -3.68
CA GLY A 640 -18.19 -38.72 -3.31
C GLY A 640 -19.24 -38.97 -4.40
N VAL A 641 -19.28 -40.17 -4.96
CA VAL A 641 -20.20 -40.51 -6.07
C VAL A 641 -21.33 -41.42 -5.59
N GLY A 642 -22.58 -41.13 -5.98
CA GLY A 642 -23.77 -41.93 -5.62
C GLY A 642 -24.35 -41.58 -4.25
N GLU A 643 -25.08 -42.52 -3.65
CA GLU A 643 -25.56 -42.43 -2.25
C GLU A 643 -24.43 -42.65 -1.23
N ALA A 644 -23.33 -41.95 -1.44
CA ALA A 644 -22.20 -42.01 -0.53
C ALA A 644 -22.64 -41.47 0.83
N GLN A 645 -22.36 -42.20 1.92
CA GLN A 645 -22.83 -41.85 3.26
C GLN A 645 -22.27 -40.48 3.68
N SER A 646 -23.11 -39.44 3.58
CA SER A 646 -22.71 -38.04 3.72
C SER A 646 -21.97 -37.74 5.03
N GLN A 647 -22.27 -38.49 6.10
CA GLN A 647 -21.65 -38.31 7.41
C GLN A 647 -20.23 -38.89 7.48
N THR A 648 -19.99 -40.07 6.92
CA THR A 648 -18.66 -40.71 6.89
C THR A 648 -17.73 -39.93 5.97
N LEU A 649 -18.23 -39.55 4.80
CA LEU A 649 -17.52 -38.68 3.86
C LEU A 649 -17.15 -37.32 4.46
N LEU A 650 -18.05 -36.74 5.26
CA LEU A 650 -17.78 -35.45 5.92
C LEU A 650 -16.64 -35.57 6.94
N ARG A 651 -16.55 -36.69 7.65
CA ARG A 651 -15.46 -36.94 8.61
C ARG A 651 -14.11 -37.18 7.91
N ILE A 652 -14.13 -37.74 6.69
CA ILE A 652 -12.94 -37.88 5.83
C ILE A 652 -12.49 -36.53 5.26
N ALA A 653 -13.42 -35.66 4.85
CA ALA A 653 -13.08 -34.33 4.35
C ALA A 653 -12.75 -33.33 5.47
N GLY A 654 -13.28 -33.54 6.68
CA GLY A 654 -13.17 -32.65 7.84
C GLY A 654 -14.02 -31.39 7.76
N ASN A 655 -14.37 -30.93 6.56
CA ASN A 655 -15.21 -29.75 6.32
C ASN A 655 -16.10 -29.98 5.09
N PRO A 656 -17.39 -29.56 5.11
CA PRO A 656 -18.27 -29.72 3.95
C PRO A 656 -17.76 -28.97 2.71
N LYS A 657 -16.96 -27.90 2.88
CA LYS A 657 -16.34 -27.16 1.77
C LYS A 657 -15.32 -27.97 0.98
N PHE A 658 -14.78 -29.06 1.53
CA PHE A 658 -13.84 -29.95 0.82
C PHE A 658 -14.51 -31.17 0.19
N MET A 659 -15.85 -31.23 0.24
CA MET A 659 -16.63 -32.30 -0.38
C MET A 659 -17.28 -31.84 -1.69
N ILE A 660 -17.31 -32.74 -2.66
CA ILE A 660 -18.07 -32.63 -3.91
C ILE A 660 -18.95 -33.88 -4.02
N PRO A 661 -20.24 -33.79 -3.67
CA PRO A 661 -21.19 -34.87 -3.91
C PRO A 661 -21.58 -34.89 -5.38
N VAL A 662 -21.46 -36.06 -6.01
CA VAL A 662 -21.77 -36.28 -7.42
C VAL A 662 -22.83 -37.39 -7.52
N PRO A 663 -23.96 -37.20 -8.21
CA PRO A 663 -25.03 -38.20 -8.23
C PRO A 663 -24.61 -39.53 -8.89
N THR A 664 -23.83 -39.49 -9.96
CA THR A 664 -23.38 -40.66 -10.72
C THR A 664 -22.01 -40.40 -11.35
N TYR A 665 -21.28 -41.46 -11.71
CA TYR A 665 -19.95 -41.31 -12.32
C TYR A 665 -19.99 -40.60 -13.70
N GLU A 666 -21.09 -40.69 -14.42
CA GLU A 666 -21.29 -39.97 -15.69
C GLU A 666 -21.35 -38.45 -15.50
N HIS A 667 -21.83 -37.99 -14.34
CA HIS A 667 -21.94 -36.57 -14.02
C HIS A 667 -20.61 -35.95 -13.58
N LEU A 668 -19.55 -36.73 -13.33
CA LEU A 668 -18.24 -36.20 -12.91
C LEU A 668 -17.76 -35.05 -13.80
N LYS A 669 -17.98 -35.14 -15.12
CA LYS A 669 -17.63 -34.10 -16.10
C LYS A 669 -18.17 -32.71 -15.76
N HIS A 670 -19.32 -32.61 -15.08
CA HIS A 670 -19.94 -31.33 -14.70
C HIS A 670 -19.30 -30.69 -13.46
N TYR A 671 -18.47 -31.44 -12.72
CA TYR A 671 -17.84 -30.99 -11.49
C TYR A 671 -16.36 -30.66 -11.67
N GLU A 672 -15.86 -30.66 -12.91
CA GLU A 672 -14.45 -30.42 -13.20
C GLU A 672 -14.00 -29.04 -12.71
N ALA A 673 -14.69 -27.99 -13.15
CA ALA A 673 -14.41 -26.62 -12.72
C ALA A 673 -14.54 -26.44 -11.20
N ASN A 674 -15.50 -27.11 -10.57
CA ASN A 674 -15.71 -27.06 -9.13
C ASN A 674 -14.54 -27.67 -8.36
N LEU A 675 -14.05 -28.83 -8.80
CA LEU A 675 -12.90 -29.50 -8.20
C LEU A 675 -11.61 -28.69 -8.38
N VAL A 676 -11.33 -28.21 -9.60
CA VAL A 676 -10.16 -27.35 -9.87
C VAL A 676 -10.19 -26.12 -8.97
N HIS A 677 -11.35 -25.48 -8.84
CA HIS A 677 -11.52 -24.34 -7.95
C HIS A 677 -11.20 -24.68 -6.50
N LYS A 678 -11.71 -25.80 -5.96
CA LYS A 678 -11.43 -26.23 -4.58
C LYS A 678 -9.96 -26.60 -4.35
N ILE A 679 -9.29 -27.19 -5.34
CA ILE A 679 -7.84 -27.45 -5.30
C ILE A 679 -7.09 -26.12 -5.21
N CYS A 680 -7.48 -25.13 -6.02
CA CYS A 680 -6.80 -23.83 -6.07
C CYS A 680 -7.15 -22.88 -4.90
N GLU A 681 -8.29 -23.09 -4.22
CA GLU A 681 -8.80 -22.26 -3.11
C GLU A 681 -8.53 -22.77 -1.68
N GLY A 682 -7.92 -23.94 -1.48
CA GLY A 682 -7.74 -24.58 -0.15
C GLY A 682 -6.87 -23.83 0.89
N HIS A 683 -6.80 -22.49 0.84
CA HIS A 683 -5.81 -21.59 1.44
C HIS A 683 -6.45 -20.49 2.31
N PHE A 684 -7.21 -20.83 3.36
CA PHE A 684 -7.57 -19.83 4.39
C PHE A 684 -7.49 -20.31 5.84
N LEU A 685 -6.80 -21.41 6.14
CA LEU A 685 -6.59 -21.86 7.53
C LEU A 685 -5.12 -22.18 7.85
N GLN A 686 -4.19 -21.28 7.51
CA GLN A 686 -2.86 -21.26 8.12
C GLN A 686 -2.52 -19.96 8.88
N ASN A 687 -3.50 -19.08 9.11
CA ASN A 687 -3.38 -18.00 10.11
C ASN A 687 -3.99 -18.39 11.48
N TYR A 688 -3.83 -19.65 11.89
CA TYR A 688 -3.90 -20.03 13.29
C TYR A 688 -2.50 -20.51 13.68
N ILE A 689 -1.77 -19.65 14.39
CA ILE A 689 -0.60 -20.05 15.17
C ILE A 689 -1.09 -21.17 16.10
N PRO A 690 -0.59 -22.41 16.02
CA PRO A 690 -0.77 -23.33 17.12
C PRO A 690 0.06 -22.77 18.27
N ALA A 691 -0.61 -22.40 19.36
CA ALA A 691 0.02 -22.18 20.65
C ALA A 691 0.60 -23.52 21.15
N PHE A 692 1.69 -23.98 20.55
CA PHE A 692 2.46 -25.17 20.96
C PHE A 692 3.88 -25.12 20.35
N ILE A 693 4.61 -24.02 20.58
CA ILE A 693 6.08 -24.03 20.61
C ILE A 693 6.53 -23.23 21.83
N VAL A 694 6.23 -23.76 23.02
CA VAL A 694 7.03 -23.57 24.24
C VAL A 694 6.82 -24.82 25.08
N GLN A 695 7.53 -25.91 24.77
CA GLN A 695 7.89 -27.00 25.69
C GLN A 695 8.58 -28.12 24.92
N GLN A 696 9.85 -27.93 24.61
CA GLN A 696 10.86 -28.99 24.53
C GLN A 696 12.23 -28.34 24.35
N MET A 697 12.69 -27.69 25.42
CA MET A 697 14.11 -27.56 25.71
C MET A 697 14.25 -27.93 27.19
N ASP A 698 14.62 -29.18 27.44
CA ASP A 698 15.02 -29.61 28.78
C ASP A 698 16.27 -28.83 29.20
N PRO A 699 16.30 -28.26 30.42
CA PRO A 699 17.44 -27.56 30.96
C PRO A 699 18.40 -28.56 31.62
N VAL A 700 19.65 -28.63 31.13
CA VAL A 700 20.74 -29.29 31.84
C VAL A 700 21.54 -28.24 32.62
N HIS A 701 21.40 -28.33 33.94
CA HIS A 701 22.29 -27.87 35.01
C HIS A 701 22.73 -26.39 35.07
N VAL A 702 22.36 -25.68 36.16
CA VAL A 702 23.27 -25.22 37.24
C VAL A 702 22.43 -24.89 38.51
N HIS A 703 23.05 -25.16 39.67
CA HIS A 703 22.58 -25.20 41.06
C HIS A 703 21.89 -23.95 41.68
N PRO A 704 21.23 -24.11 42.86
CA PRO A 704 20.39 -23.10 43.52
C PRO A 704 21.10 -22.35 44.68
N PHE A 705 20.71 -21.09 44.89
CA PHE A 705 20.78 -20.34 46.16
C PHE A 705 19.61 -19.34 46.15
N GLU A 706 18.50 -19.67 46.80
CA GLU A 706 18.07 -19.16 48.11
C GLU A 706 17.53 -17.72 48.13
N GLN A 707 16.25 -17.63 48.53
CA GLN A 707 15.63 -16.62 49.40
C GLN A 707 15.62 -15.16 48.90
N GLN A 708 14.48 -14.48 48.76
CA GLN A 708 13.56 -14.15 49.85
C GLN A 708 12.24 -13.58 49.29
N ALA A 709 11.16 -13.90 50.00
CA ALA A 709 9.80 -13.45 49.77
C ALA A 709 9.50 -12.07 50.41
N SER A 710 8.30 -11.56 50.08
CA SER A 710 7.52 -10.48 50.75
C SER A 710 7.65 -9.10 50.09
N ALA A 711 6.60 -8.30 49.89
CA ALA A 711 5.16 -8.40 50.14
C ALA A 711 4.47 -7.37 49.20
N VAL A 712 3.35 -7.70 48.56
CA VAL A 712 1.95 -7.41 48.97
C VAL A 712 1.64 -5.93 49.27
N ILE A 713 0.50 -5.51 48.71
CA ILE A 713 -0.42 -4.41 49.09
C ILE A 713 -0.29 -3.12 48.27
N ALA A 714 -1.10 -3.00 47.21
CA ALA A 714 -2.29 -2.11 47.14
C ALA A 714 -2.80 -2.01 45.70
#